data_AF-A8SZF0-F1
#
_entry.id   AF-A8SZF0-F1
#
_cell.length_a   1.000
_cell.length_b   1.000
_cell.length_c   1.000
_cell.angle_alpha   90.00
_cell.angle_beta   90.00
_cell.angle_gamma   90.00
#
_symmetry.space_group_name_H-M   'P 1'
#
loop_
_entity.id
_entity.type
_entity.pdbx_description
1 polymer ?
#
loop_
_entity_poly.entity_id
_entity_poly.type
_entity_poly.pdbx_seq_one_letter_code
_entity_poly.pdbx_strand_id
1 'polypeptide(L)'
;MKISAAQHTGMTEIQAHEFLSKNPNKSAGELTVNGKTYQVTDNEVLRKNPSQGLARVSEGIAKIFQRQSPVRSTALALTATLKTVKQLSPQQASQNMTTPLSNVFGLKPETSLPIGWKGEAPLGAPNLEGMKAVETDKFAEGESHISIMQTQDGQRLVAKIERSVAEGHLLQELEAYQHIYDTVGKHPNLGNVHGMAIVPYGSRKEEALLMDEVVGRRGSETFRILTNNLNEGKISSKEYWGTIKFIAHRLLDVTAHLSKAGISHNDIKPDNIVFDNKTGEPIVIDLGLHSRLGENVKGFTDQFKAPELQAFSTSASEKSDVFLVASTLLHGIEGFKFGSERKPNQGLSLMSSVPRQVDKEGNVTHKAGFAGVETAYTRFFNTALNLDPQLRADATSAKQHEFLTDGIIDENVAKQVLTDSLADQIVLASNRESPVRGSHLQDAYNTLREHLTYSSTNRVRQYTVFSDLVTISTRLNKAESQGLSRSDKFLSLDSLLTKTNKVMVDYVKRNLADAGSKSGELSIKFQDSIVSQNTQSFLAYIAKSLEIPSDFADIRTLERDLQATETMFSVLLTSTEKTPTRAEVYSLLNQLAEVKKALSSRVNTLKLGQANAARGVVSLLDSSQEWLTQAKQALQTFDKVTPRVKFGSHESVKAHEQMISAHAAMALQDVSESIDKIKQFAHDARPLLTALGDRPLVDDSLTFQREKLREAATVAERLSRLEFEWI
;
A
#
# COMPACT_ATOMS: atom_id res chain seq x y z
N MET A 1 -13.89 20.64 58.57
CA MET A 1 -12.75 19.98 59.23
C MET A 1 -11.77 19.59 58.13
N LYS A 2 -10.62 20.27 58.06
CA LYS A 2 -9.56 20.00 57.07
C LYS A 2 -8.82 18.72 57.49
N ILE A 3 -8.85 17.68 56.67
CA ILE A 3 -7.89 16.58 56.75
C ILE A 3 -6.81 16.88 55.71
N SER A 4 -5.58 17.04 56.19
CA SER A 4 -4.42 17.38 55.37
C SER A 4 -4.09 16.24 54.41
N ALA A 5 -3.81 16.59 53.16
CA ALA A 5 -3.17 15.70 52.21
C ALA A 5 -1.75 15.39 52.71
N ALA A 6 -1.50 14.17 53.15
CA ALA A 6 -0.15 13.68 53.34
C ALA A 6 0.56 13.70 51.98
N GLN A 7 1.57 14.57 51.85
CA GLN A 7 2.47 14.58 50.71
C GLN A 7 3.23 13.25 50.69
N HIS A 8 2.89 12.35 49.76
CA HIS A 8 3.79 11.27 49.39
C HIS A 8 5.03 11.92 48.76
N THR A 9 6.12 11.98 49.53
CA THR A 9 7.45 12.39 49.06
C THR A 9 7.97 11.33 48.09
N GLY A 10 7.60 11.45 46.82
CA GLY A 10 8.22 10.68 45.74
C GLY A 10 9.71 10.97 45.65
N MET A 11 10.49 9.99 45.18
CA MET A 11 11.94 10.11 45.02
C MET A 11 12.27 11.12 43.91
N THR A 12 13.41 11.80 44.00
CA THR A 12 13.94 12.59 42.88
C THR A 12 14.51 11.68 41.80
N GLU A 13 14.72 12.19 40.59
CA GLU A 13 15.31 11.43 39.48
C GLU A 13 16.71 10.90 39.84
N ILE A 14 17.51 11.69 40.54
CA ILE A 14 18.84 11.28 41.03
C ILE A 14 18.72 10.12 42.02
N GLN A 15 17.78 10.20 42.97
CA GLN A 15 17.52 9.12 43.94
C GLN A 15 17.04 7.84 43.25
N ALA A 16 16.26 7.96 42.17
CA ALA A 16 15.81 6.82 41.39
C ALA A 16 16.96 6.13 40.61
N HIS A 17 17.89 6.91 40.05
CA HIS A 17 19.10 6.37 39.43
C HIS A 17 19.99 5.63 40.44
N GLU A 18 20.18 6.19 41.63
CA GLU A 18 20.92 5.52 42.71
C GLU A 18 20.22 4.25 43.20
N PHE A 19 18.90 4.28 43.33
CA PHE A 19 18.12 3.13 43.75
C PHE A 19 18.27 1.96 42.78
N LEU A 20 18.15 2.21 41.47
CA LEU A 20 18.33 1.19 40.43
C LEU A 20 19.78 0.68 40.38
N SER A 21 20.75 1.56 40.63
CA SER A 21 22.17 1.17 40.66
C SER A 21 22.51 0.27 41.85
N LYS A 22 21.83 0.44 42.98
CA LYS A 22 22.02 -0.39 44.19
C LYS A 22 21.19 -1.68 44.19
N ASN A 23 20.18 -1.79 43.33
CA ASN A 23 19.23 -2.91 43.31
C ASN A 23 18.98 -3.49 41.90
N PRO A 24 20.02 -3.87 41.13
CA PRO A 24 19.85 -4.24 39.71
C PRO A 24 19.06 -5.53 39.47
N ASN A 25 18.93 -6.40 40.48
CA ASN A 25 18.30 -7.72 40.35
C ASN A 25 16.84 -7.78 40.86
N LYS A 26 16.25 -6.64 41.24
CA LYS A 26 14.86 -6.60 41.72
C LYS A 26 13.92 -6.51 40.50
N SER A 27 13.44 -7.67 40.05
CA SER A 27 12.77 -7.85 38.75
C SER A 27 11.30 -7.39 38.68
N ALA A 28 10.71 -6.89 39.76
CA ALA A 28 9.38 -6.29 39.72
C ALA A 28 9.17 -5.30 40.87
N GLY A 29 8.85 -4.05 40.53
CA GLY A 29 8.49 -3.02 41.51
C GLY A 29 8.06 -1.70 40.88
N GLU A 30 7.36 -0.88 41.66
CA GLU A 30 6.97 0.48 41.26
C GLU A 30 7.89 1.53 41.91
N LEU A 31 8.27 2.55 41.13
CA LEU A 31 9.01 3.72 41.58
C LEU A 31 8.16 4.96 41.35
N THR A 32 7.98 5.79 42.37
CA THR A 32 7.41 7.12 42.19
C THR A 32 8.53 8.14 42.13
N VAL A 33 8.75 8.75 40.97
CA VAL A 33 9.82 9.70 40.70
C VAL A 33 9.21 11.05 40.32
N ASN A 34 9.51 12.11 41.09
CA ASN A 34 8.95 13.45 40.91
C ASN A 34 7.42 13.44 40.75
N GLY A 35 6.72 12.67 41.58
CA GLY A 35 5.26 12.55 41.57
C GLY A 35 4.68 11.70 40.41
N LYS A 36 5.50 11.01 39.63
CA LYS A 36 5.08 10.13 38.52
C LYS A 36 5.45 8.68 38.83
N THR A 37 4.53 7.75 38.62
CA THR A 37 4.76 6.31 38.88
C THR A 37 5.33 5.61 37.65
N TYR A 38 6.36 4.81 37.87
CA TYR A 38 7.06 4.00 36.89
C TYR A 38 7.11 2.54 37.37
N GLN A 39 6.94 1.60 36.44
CA GLN A 39 7.10 0.17 36.65
C GLN A 39 8.49 -0.25 36.17
N VAL A 40 9.25 -0.89 37.04
CA VAL A 40 10.56 -1.47 36.71
C VAL A 40 10.32 -2.94 36.34
N THR A 41 10.72 -3.30 35.13
CA THR A 41 10.78 -4.68 34.64
C THR A 41 12.22 -5.15 34.63
N ASP A 42 12.45 -6.40 34.21
CA ASP A 42 13.81 -6.93 34.10
C ASP A 42 14.72 -6.11 33.18
N ASN A 43 14.20 -5.52 32.11
CA ASN A 43 15.05 -4.92 31.08
C ASN A 43 14.77 -3.43 30.82
N GLU A 44 13.72 -2.87 31.43
CA GLU A 44 13.31 -1.49 31.21
C GLU A 44 12.45 -0.90 32.33
N VAL A 45 12.39 0.43 32.37
CA VAL A 45 11.55 1.21 33.27
C VAL A 45 10.45 1.90 32.46
N LEU A 46 9.20 1.50 32.68
CA LEU A 46 8.02 1.98 31.96
C LEU A 46 7.23 2.96 32.82
N ARG A 47 6.60 3.99 32.25
CA ARG A 47 5.72 4.90 33.02
C ARG A 47 4.31 4.34 33.10
N LYS A 48 3.77 4.13 34.31
CA LYS A 48 2.49 3.43 34.51
C LYS A 48 1.24 4.24 34.16
N ASN A 49 1.34 5.57 34.15
CA ASN A 49 0.24 6.45 33.73
C ASN A 49 0.67 7.34 32.56
N PRO A 50 0.49 6.90 31.30
CA PRO A 50 0.36 7.83 30.19
C PRO A 50 -0.97 8.55 30.37
N SER A 51 -0.95 9.81 30.78
CA SER A 51 -2.16 10.62 30.76
C SER A 51 -2.77 10.59 29.34
N GLN A 52 -4.09 10.38 29.29
CA GLN A 52 -4.89 10.32 28.05
C GLN A 52 -4.54 11.48 27.11
N GLY A 53 -4.61 11.24 25.80
CA GLY A 53 -3.96 12.03 24.73
C GLY A 53 -4.05 13.55 24.81
N LEU A 54 -5.08 14.12 25.42
CA LEU A 54 -5.22 15.58 25.64
C LEU A 54 -4.17 16.18 26.59
N ALA A 55 -3.75 15.45 27.63
CA ALA A 55 -2.77 15.94 28.59
C ALA A 55 -1.33 15.96 28.04
N ARG A 56 -1.02 15.08 27.06
CA ARG A 56 0.26 15.12 26.33
C ARG A 56 0.36 16.34 25.43
N VAL A 57 -0.76 16.76 24.85
CA VAL A 57 -0.85 17.97 24.02
C VAL A 57 -0.68 19.22 24.88
N SER A 58 -1.36 19.31 26.04
CA SER A 58 -1.19 20.45 26.96
C SER A 58 0.22 20.53 27.58
N GLU A 59 0.84 19.40 27.93
CA GLU A 59 2.21 19.37 28.46
C GLU A 59 3.25 19.70 27.37
N GLY A 60 3.01 19.29 26.12
CA GLY A 60 3.82 19.66 24.96
C GLY A 60 3.71 21.16 24.63
N ILE A 61 2.49 21.70 24.63
CA ILE A 61 2.23 23.12 24.38
C ILE A 61 2.84 23.99 25.49
N ALA A 62 2.69 23.63 26.76
CA ALA A 62 3.27 24.38 27.88
C ALA A 62 4.81 24.46 27.81
N LYS A 63 5.49 23.37 27.40
CA LYS A 63 6.96 23.35 27.26
C LYS A 63 7.46 24.17 26.06
N ILE A 64 6.68 24.22 24.97
CA ILE A 64 6.96 25.08 23.80
C ILE A 64 6.83 26.57 24.18
N PHE A 65 5.77 26.95 24.90
CA PHE A 65 5.58 28.33 25.35
C PHE A 65 6.62 28.79 26.37
N GLN A 66 7.20 27.87 27.14
CA GLN A 66 8.24 28.19 28.13
C GLN A 66 9.68 28.07 27.58
N ARG A 67 9.87 27.84 26.27
CA ARG A 67 11.19 27.62 25.62
C ARG A 67 12.06 26.57 26.32
N GLN A 68 11.45 25.58 26.96
CA GLN A 68 12.17 24.48 27.58
C GLN A 68 12.38 23.36 26.54
N SER A 69 13.63 23.00 26.28
CA SER A 69 13.97 21.88 25.40
C SER A 69 13.32 20.60 25.94
N PRO A 70 12.74 19.70 25.11
CA PRO A 70 12.13 18.47 25.60
C PRO A 70 13.21 17.62 26.26
N VAL A 71 13.25 17.64 27.59
CA VAL A 71 14.18 16.83 28.39
C VAL A 71 13.94 15.36 28.06
N ARG A 72 15.04 14.61 27.91
CA ARG A 72 15.04 13.15 27.73
C ARG A 72 14.01 12.51 28.68
N SER A 73 13.18 11.61 28.17
CA SER A 73 12.21 10.87 28.98
C SER A 73 12.92 10.23 30.19
N THR A 74 12.50 10.57 31.42
CA THR A 74 13.03 9.97 32.66
C THR A 74 12.96 8.45 32.64
N ALA A 75 11.96 7.86 31.99
CA ALA A 75 11.88 6.41 31.76
C ALA A 75 13.04 5.86 30.91
N LEU A 76 13.41 6.57 29.83
CA LEU A 76 14.55 6.19 28.99
C LEU A 76 15.89 6.34 29.74
N ALA A 77 16.03 7.42 30.52
CA ALA A 77 17.23 7.64 31.33
C ALA A 77 17.39 6.54 32.39
N LEU A 78 16.34 6.22 33.15
CA LEU A 78 16.36 5.17 34.16
C LEU A 78 16.57 3.77 33.55
N THR A 79 15.99 3.51 32.38
CA THR A 79 16.23 2.27 31.62
C THR A 79 17.69 2.12 31.23
N ALA A 80 18.35 3.20 30.79
CA ALA A 80 19.77 3.16 30.46
C ALA A 80 20.61 2.82 31.69
N THR A 81 20.32 3.41 32.85
CA THR A 81 21.01 3.10 34.11
C THR A 81 20.83 1.64 34.53
N LEU A 82 19.60 1.10 34.45
CA LEU A 82 19.34 -0.31 34.76
C LEU A 82 20.17 -1.25 33.87
N LYS A 83 20.24 -0.96 32.57
CA LYS A 83 21.04 -1.75 31.60
C LYS A 83 22.54 -1.67 31.89
N THR A 84 23.07 -0.48 32.17
CA THR A 84 24.48 -0.29 32.48
C THR A 84 24.90 -1.04 33.75
N VAL A 85 24.07 -1.04 34.79
CA VAL A 85 24.40 -1.69 36.07
C VAL A 85 24.31 -3.22 35.96
N LYS A 86 23.36 -3.74 35.18
CA LYS A 86 23.29 -5.18 34.86
C LYS A 86 24.49 -5.65 34.03
N GLN A 87 25.07 -4.80 33.18
CA GLN A 87 26.28 -5.11 32.42
C GLN A 87 27.57 -5.06 33.25
N LEU A 88 27.59 -4.32 34.36
CA LEU A 88 28.78 -4.14 35.22
C LEU A 88 28.83 -5.05 36.45
N SER A 89 27.77 -5.82 36.73
CA SER A 89 27.73 -6.75 37.88
C SER A 89 28.57 -8.01 37.57
N PRO A 90 29.62 -8.34 38.36
CA PRO A 90 30.43 -9.54 38.13
C PRO A 90 29.61 -10.82 38.32
N GLN A 91 29.76 -11.75 37.37
CA GLN A 91 29.30 -13.13 37.47
C GLN A 91 29.83 -13.79 38.77
N GLN A 92 29.02 -13.88 39.82
CA GLN A 92 29.27 -14.83 40.92
C GLN A 92 27.96 -15.32 41.53
N ALA A 93 27.41 -16.40 40.95
CA ALA A 93 26.93 -17.59 41.65
C ALA A 93 26.26 -18.57 40.66
N SER A 94 27.07 -19.28 39.88
CA SER A 94 26.78 -20.68 39.48
C SER A 94 28.02 -21.31 38.85
N GLN A 95 29.11 -21.44 39.62
CA GLN A 95 30.01 -22.56 39.43
C GLN A 95 29.41 -23.76 40.17
N ASN A 96 28.54 -24.49 39.48
CA ASN A 96 28.44 -25.93 39.64
C ASN A 96 28.33 -26.52 38.23
N MET A 97 29.48 -27.01 37.78
CA MET A 97 29.73 -27.86 36.63
C MET A 97 28.87 -27.67 35.38
N THR A 98 29.46 -26.95 34.43
CA THR A 98 29.40 -27.28 33.01
C THR A 98 29.79 -28.76 32.80
N THR A 99 28.79 -29.64 32.78
CA THR A 99 28.66 -30.51 31.61
C THR A 99 27.71 -29.80 30.65
N PRO A 100 27.99 -29.80 29.35
CA PRO A 100 27.13 -29.10 28.42
C PRO A 100 25.75 -29.77 28.44
N LEU A 101 24.71 -29.02 28.81
CA LEU A 101 23.31 -29.45 28.70
C LEU A 101 22.86 -29.65 27.24
N SER A 102 23.79 -29.60 26.28
CA SER A 102 23.63 -30.26 24.98
C SER A 102 23.52 -31.79 25.10
N ASN A 103 23.79 -32.37 26.28
CA ASN A 103 23.79 -33.83 26.49
C ASN A 103 22.74 -34.37 27.49
N VAL A 104 21.72 -33.61 27.91
CA VAL A 104 20.64 -34.14 28.79
C VAL A 104 19.24 -34.08 28.16
N PHE A 105 19.03 -33.25 27.14
CA PHE A 105 17.93 -33.42 26.21
C PHE A 105 18.53 -33.59 24.83
N GLY A 106 18.54 -34.83 24.33
CA GLY A 106 18.85 -35.09 22.93
C GLY A 106 18.02 -34.13 22.09
N LEU A 107 18.69 -33.33 21.25
CA LEU A 107 18.10 -32.36 20.35
C LEU A 107 17.13 -33.06 19.42
N LYS A 108 15.91 -33.18 19.90
CA LYS A 108 14.75 -33.54 19.15
C LYS A 108 14.28 -32.21 18.53
N PRO A 109 14.45 -31.99 17.22
CA PRO A 109 14.01 -30.76 16.57
C PRO A 109 12.53 -30.50 16.88
N GLU A 110 12.09 -29.24 16.89
CA GLU A 110 10.70 -28.80 17.22
C GLU A 110 9.61 -29.74 16.66
N THR A 111 9.85 -30.28 15.45
CA THR A 111 9.15 -31.38 14.75
C THR A 111 8.98 -32.72 15.50
N SER A 112 9.46 -32.86 16.73
CA SER A 112 9.48 -34.14 17.47
C SER A 112 8.97 -34.04 18.92
N LEU A 113 8.44 -32.87 19.29
CA LEU A 113 7.64 -32.70 20.51
C LEU A 113 6.20 -33.15 20.24
N PRO A 114 5.60 -33.97 21.12
CA PRO A 114 4.25 -34.48 20.92
C PRO A 114 3.21 -33.35 21.05
N ILE A 115 2.30 -33.32 20.09
CA ILE A 115 1.10 -32.49 20.08
C ILE A 115 0.00 -33.22 20.88
N GLY A 116 -0.84 -32.49 21.60
CA GLY A 116 -1.96 -33.09 22.34
C GLY A 116 -3.16 -32.16 22.43
N TRP A 117 -4.32 -32.69 22.81
CA TRP A 117 -5.51 -31.87 23.04
C TRP A 117 -5.41 -31.13 24.39
N LYS A 118 -5.91 -29.89 24.43
CA LYS A 118 -6.20 -29.20 25.69
C LYS A 118 -7.58 -29.67 26.15
N GLY A 119 -7.60 -30.70 26.99
CA GLY A 119 -8.83 -31.36 27.45
C GLY A 119 -9.12 -32.65 26.67
N GLU A 120 -10.40 -33.06 26.63
CA GLU A 120 -10.81 -34.25 25.89
C GLU A 120 -10.78 -34.01 24.37
N ALA A 121 -10.47 -35.06 23.62
CA ALA A 121 -10.47 -35.01 22.16
C ALA A 121 -11.90 -34.74 21.65
N PRO A 122 -12.12 -33.70 20.82
CA PRO A 122 -13.44 -33.40 20.29
C PRO A 122 -13.97 -34.53 19.38
N LEU A 123 -15.28 -34.74 19.37
CA LEU A 123 -15.90 -35.79 18.56
C LEU A 123 -15.65 -35.53 17.06
N GLY A 124 -15.05 -36.51 16.38
CA GLY A 124 -14.70 -36.42 14.95
C GLY A 124 -13.40 -35.66 14.67
N ALA A 125 -12.64 -35.28 15.69
CA ALA A 125 -11.33 -34.66 15.53
C ALA A 125 -10.26 -35.68 15.07
N PRO A 126 -9.24 -35.24 14.32
CA PRO A 126 -8.18 -36.11 13.83
C PRO A 126 -7.30 -36.66 14.97
N ASN A 127 -6.68 -37.81 14.73
CA ASN A 127 -5.68 -38.35 15.67
C ASN A 127 -4.42 -37.47 15.64
N LEU A 128 -4.02 -36.95 16.79
CA LEU A 128 -2.82 -36.12 16.95
C LEU A 128 -1.53 -36.95 17.08
N GLU A 129 -1.64 -38.27 17.28
CA GLU A 129 -0.48 -39.14 17.36
C GLU A 129 0.33 -39.11 16.05
N GLY A 130 1.65 -38.90 16.17
CA GLY A 130 2.54 -38.82 15.02
C GLY A 130 2.48 -37.50 14.23
N MET A 131 1.58 -36.57 14.61
CA MET A 131 1.46 -35.25 14.00
C MET A 131 2.70 -34.38 14.25
N LYS A 132 3.10 -33.58 13.26
CA LYS A 132 4.28 -32.70 13.34
C LYS A 132 4.03 -31.35 12.71
N ALA A 133 4.65 -30.30 13.28
CA ALA A 133 4.75 -29.01 12.62
C ALA A 133 5.67 -29.13 11.39
N VAL A 134 5.20 -28.67 10.23
CA VAL A 134 5.95 -28.72 8.96
C VAL A 134 6.32 -27.33 8.46
N GLU A 135 5.46 -26.34 8.70
CA GLU A 135 5.72 -24.95 8.33
C GLU A 135 5.23 -24.05 9.46
N THR A 136 5.96 -22.97 9.74
CA THR A 136 5.55 -21.96 10.71
C THR A 136 5.65 -20.62 10.02
N ASP A 137 4.50 -20.07 9.65
CA ASP A 137 4.47 -18.78 8.97
C ASP A 137 4.71 -17.68 10.00
N LYS A 138 5.78 -16.90 9.78
CA LYS A 138 6.16 -15.78 10.64
C LYS A 138 5.31 -14.53 10.38
N PHE A 139 4.45 -14.53 9.36
CA PHE A 139 3.75 -13.33 8.89
C PHE A 139 2.23 -13.49 8.82
N ALA A 140 1.58 -13.73 9.96
CA ALA A 140 0.20 -13.28 10.12
C ALA A 140 0.24 -11.81 10.60
N GLU A 141 -0.16 -10.87 9.74
CA GLU A 141 -0.46 -9.50 10.15
C GLU A 141 -1.66 -9.53 11.14
N GLY A 142 -1.37 -9.55 12.45
CA GLY A 142 -2.40 -9.69 13.49
C GLY A 142 -1.81 -10.10 14.84
N GLU A 143 -2.68 -10.48 15.79
CA GLU A 143 -2.33 -10.86 17.18
C GLU A 143 -1.99 -12.34 17.37
N SER A 144 -1.81 -13.13 16.30
CA SER A 144 -1.55 -14.58 16.37
C SER A 144 -0.43 -15.01 15.41
N HIS A 145 0.07 -16.23 15.62
CA HIS A 145 0.97 -16.94 14.71
C HIS A 145 0.23 -18.15 14.11
N ILE A 146 0.58 -18.53 12.89
CA ILE A 146 -0.01 -19.68 12.21
C ILE A 146 1.07 -20.71 11.95
N SER A 147 0.84 -21.95 12.36
CA SER A 147 1.70 -23.09 12.03
C SER A 147 0.88 -24.16 11.32
N ILE A 148 1.46 -24.72 10.26
CA ILE A 148 0.90 -25.86 9.54
C ILE A 148 1.38 -27.14 10.20
N MET A 149 0.41 -27.98 10.55
CA MET A 149 0.59 -29.29 11.14
C MET A 149 0.28 -30.35 10.11
N GLN A 150 1.06 -31.42 10.06
CA GLN A 150 0.80 -32.57 9.20
C GLN A 150 0.59 -33.81 10.05
N THR A 151 -0.54 -34.48 9.88
CA THR A 151 -0.86 -35.78 10.50
C THR A 151 -0.06 -36.90 9.84
N GLN A 152 -0.06 -38.09 10.45
CA GLN A 152 0.66 -39.25 9.92
C GLN A 152 0.13 -39.74 8.56
N ASP A 153 -1.17 -39.58 8.30
CA ASP A 153 -1.82 -39.91 7.01
C ASP A 153 -1.68 -38.79 5.97
N GLY A 154 -0.97 -37.71 6.30
CA GLY A 154 -0.63 -36.62 5.38
C GLY A 154 -1.66 -35.51 5.29
N GLN A 155 -2.77 -35.57 6.05
CA GLN A 155 -3.69 -34.44 6.20
C GLN A 155 -2.96 -33.24 6.79
N ARG A 156 -3.18 -32.06 6.21
CA ARG A 156 -2.63 -30.80 6.71
C ARG A 156 -3.70 -30.04 7.50
N LEU A 157 -3.33 -29.56 8.68
CA LEU A 157 -4.15 -28.75 9.57
C LEU A 157 -3.44 -27.43 9.85
N VAL A 158 -4.21 -26.44 10.30
CA VAL A 158 -3.73 -25.14 10.75
C VAL A 158 -3.85 -25.06 12.26
N ALA A 159 -2.76 -24.69 12.92
CA ALA A 159 -2.71 -24.34 14.33
C ALA A 159 -2.54 -22.83 14.47
N LYS A 160 -3.61 -22.15 14.92
CA LYS A 160 -3.59 -20.71 15.23
C LYS A 160 -3.17 -20.52 16.68
N ILE A 161 -2.00 -19.91 16.89
CA ILE A 161 -1.33 -19.77 18.19
C ILE A 161 -1.49 -18.33 18.69
N GLU A 162 -1.90 -18.17 19.95
CA GLU A 162 -2.13 -16.85 20.58
C GLU A 162 -0.79 -16.12 20.83
N ARG A 163 -0.77 -14.79 20.71
CA ARG A 163 0.36 -14.01 21.26
C ARG A 163 0.14 -13.78 22.74
N SER A 164 1.23 -13.73 23.51
CA SER A 164 1.23 -13.58 24.98
C SER A 164 0.50 -12.33 25.55
N VAL A 165 -0.07 -11.46 24.71
CA VAL A 165 -0.79 -10.23 25.07
C VAL A 165 -2.32 -10.34 24.93
N ALA A 166 -2.84 -11.45 24.42
CA ALA A 166 -4.27 -11.62 24.06
C ALA A 166 -4.95 -12.82 24.77
N GLU A 167 -4.49 -13.20 25.97
CA GLU A 167 -4.89 -14.42 26.68
C GLU A 167 -6.42 -14.61 26.75
N GLY A 168 -6.91 -15.72 26.18
CA GLY A 168 -8.31 -16.14 26.24
C GLY A 168 -9.17 -15.80 25.02
N HIS A 169 -8.62 -15.14 24.00
CA HIS A 169 -9.33 -14.84 22.76
C HIS A 169 -9.58 -16.11 21.91
N LEU A 170 -8.60 -17.02 21.83
CA LEU A 170 -8.75 -18.27 21.06
C LEU A 170 -9.80 -19.22 21.64
N LEU A 171 -9.98 -19.23 22.95
CA LEU A 171 -11.01 -20.06 23.59
C LEU A 171 -12.41 -19.54 23.24
N GLN A 172 -12.61 -18.22 23.31
CA GLN A 172 -13.88 -17.61 22.88
C GLN A 172 -14.14 -17.87 21.38
N GLU A 173 -13.10 -17.82 20.55
CA GLU A 173 -13.21 -18.17 19.13
C GLU A 173 -13.69 -19.61 18.94
N LEU A 174 -13.12 -20.58 19.67
CA LEU A 174 -13.58 -21.97 19.67
C LEU A 174 -15.05 -22.09 20.10
N GLU A 175 -15.44 -21.43 21.20
CA GLU A 175 -16.82 -21.44 21.71
C GLU A 175 -17.80 -20.91 20.66
N ALA A 176 -17.42 -19.90 19.87
CA ALA A 176 -18.25 -19.41 18.78
C ALA A 176 -18.46 -20.46 17.69
N TYR A 177 -17.39 -21.13 17.24
CA TYR A 177 -17.51 -22.21 16.26
C TYR A 177 -18.39 -23.34 16.77
N GLN A 178 -18.20 -23.78 18.02
CA GLN A 178 -19.02 -24.83 18.64
C GLN A 178 -20.49 -24.41 18.71
N HIS A 179 -20.78 -23.19 19.17
CA HIS A 179 -22.13 -22.65 19.21
C HIS A 179 -22.79 -22.62 17.82
N ILE A 180 -22.06 -22.25 16.77
CA ILE A 180 -22.56 -22.30 15.38
C ILE A 180 -22.86 -23.74 14.96
N TYR A 181 -21.93 -24.66 15.19
CA TYR A 181 -22.10 -26.06 14.80
C TYR A 181 -23.29 -26.71 15.50
N ASP A 182 -23.50 -26.41 16.78
CA ASP A 182 -24.60 -26.95 17.58
C ASP A 182 -25.95 -26.33 17.21
N THR A 183 -25.98 -25.02 16.90
CA THR A 183 -27.22 -24.29 16.65
C THR A 183 -27.73 -24.47 15.21
N VAL A 184 -26.83 -24.42 14.24
CA VAL A 184 -27.19 -24.36 12.80
C VAL A 184 -26.40 -25.33 11.93
N GLY A 185 -25.46 -26.08 12.49
CA GLY A 185 -24.62 -27.03 11.75
C GLY A 185 -23.39 -26.40 11.10
N LYS A 186 -22.53 -27.26 10.53
CA LYS A 186 -21.36 -26.85 9.75
C LYS A 186 -21.78 -26.21 8.42
N HIS A 187 -20.93 -25.35 7.87
CA HIS A 187 -21.14 -24.71 6.56
C HIS A 187 -19.90 -24.92 5.67
N PRO A 188 -20.05 -25.27 4.37
CA PRO A 188 -18.91 -25.58 3.49
C PRO A 188 -17.98 -24.37 3.25
N ASN A 189 -18.50 -23.16 3.33
CA ASN A 189 -17.76 -21.91 3.16
C ASN A 189 -17.32 -21.26 4.50
N LEU A 190 -17.35 -21.99 5.62
CA LEU A 190 -16.84 -21.54 6.92
C LEU A 190 -15.75 -22.51 7.40
N GLY A 191 -14.69 -21.99 8.02
CA GLY A 191 -13.59 -22.81 8.55
C GLY A 191 -14.08 -23.96 9.43
N ASN A 192 -13.49 -25.14 9.24
CA ASN A 192 -13.79 -26.33 10.04
C ASN A 192 -12.79 -26.47 11.19
N VAL A 193 -13.23 -26.11 12.39
CA VAL A 193 -12.42 -26.13 13.61
C VAL A 193 -12.64 -27.43 14.37
N HIS A 194 -11.55 -28.04 14.82
CA HIS A 194 -11.58 -29.28 15.58
C HIS A 194 -11.61 -29.02 17.08
N GLY A 195 -10.73 -28.15 17.60
CA GLY A 195 -10.65 -27.84 19.03
C GLY A 195 -9.37 -27.13 19.44
N MET A 196 -9.13 -27.06 20.75
CA MET A 196 -7.91 -26.47 21.30
C MET A 196 -6.84 -27.54 21.50
N ALA A 197 -5.67 -27.35 20.89
CA ALA A 197 -4.52 -28.23 21.01
C ALA A 197 -3.36 -27.53 21.74
N ILE A 198 -2.40 -28.33 22.20
CA ILE A 198 -1.12 -27.90 22.73
C ILE A 198 -0.07 -28.28 21.69
N VAL A 199 0.54 -27.27 21.07
CA VAL A 199 1.48 -27.43 19.96
C VAL A 199 2.87 -26.91 20.35
N PRO A 200 3.96 -27.48 19.81
CA PRO A 200 5.27 -26.88 19.96
C PRO A 200 5.38 -25.61 19.09
N TYR A 201 5.85 -24.52 19.68
CA TYR A 201 6.14 -23.27 18.96
C TYR A 201 7.30 -22.51 19.63
N GLY A 202 8.37 -22.29 18.87
CA GLY A 202 9.65 -21.83 19.38
C GLY A 202 10.25 -22.82 20.36
N SER A 203 10.69 -22.34 21.52
CA SER A 203 11.24 -23.18 22.61
C SER A 203 10.19 -23.59 23.65
N ARG A 204 8.90 -23.41 23.38
CA ARG A 204 7.80 -23.62 24.35
C ARG A 204 6.62 -24.38 23.74
N LYS A 205 5.71 -24.84 24.60
CA LYS A 205 4.41 -25.38 24.21
C LYS A 205 3.39 -24.27 24.33
N GLU A 206 2.60 -24.09 23.29
CA GLU A 206 1.56 -23.05 23.23
C GLU A 206 0.20 -23.68 22.97
N GLU A 207 -0.84 -23.02 23.44
CA GLU A 207 -2.20 -23.37 23.08
C GLU A 207 -2.50 -22.86 21.67
N ALA A 208 -3.18 -23.69 20.88
CA ALA A 208 -3.53 -23.36 19.52
C ALA A 208 -4.91 -23.87 19.13
N LEU A 209 -5.67 -23.03 18.42
CA LEU A 209 -6.91 -23.44 17.80
C LEU A 209 -6.58 -24.27 16.55
N LEU A 210 -6.94 -25.54 16.55
CA LEU A 210 -6.65 -26.49 15.49
C LEU A 210 -7.84 -26.61 14.53
N MET A 211 -7.59 -26.45 13.24
CA MET A 211 -8.61 -26.45 12.18
C MET A 211 -8.08 -27.05 10.88
N ASP A 212 -8.96 -27.42 9.96
CA ASP A 212 -8.54 -27.88 8.63
C ASP A 212 -7.76 -26.78 7.89
N GLU A 213 -6.71 -27.17 7.17
CA GLU A 213 -6.06 -26.25 6.24
C GLU A 213 -6.91 -26.08 4.98
N VAL A 214 -7.23 -24.84 4.66
CA VAL A 214 -7.73 -24.49 3.33
C VAL A 214 -6.52 -24.29 2.41
N VAL A 215 -6.19 -25.32 1.61
CA VAL A 215 -5.05 -25.29 0.69
C VAL A 215 -5.38 -24.37 -0.49
N GLY A 216 -4.93 -23.13 -0.40
CA GLY A 216 -5.52 -22.07 -1.18
C GLY A 216 -4.75 -20.76 -1.21
N ARG A 217 -5.34 -19.77 -1.88
CA ARG A 217 -4.88 -18.38 -1.85
C ARG A 217 -5.85 -17.50 -1.06
N ARG A 218 -5.31 -16.48 -0.40
CA ARG A 218 -6.11 -15.46 0.32
C ARG A 218 -6.93 -14.65 -0.67
N GLY A 219 -8.06 -14.11 -0.23
CA GLY A 219 -8.98 -13.36 -1.09
C GLY A 219 -8.32 -12.21 -1.81
N SER A 220 -7.40 -11.48 -1.17
CA SER A 220 -6.71 -10.36 -1.83
C SER A 220 -5.84 -10.78 -3.01
N GLU A 221 -5.26 -11.98 -2.98
CA GLU A 221 -4.50 -12.53 -4.08
C GLU A 221 -5.43 -13.07 -5.17
N THR A 222 -6.47 -13.81 -4.79
CA THR A 222 -7.44 -14.39 -5.74
C THR A 222 -8.15 -13.33 -6.58
N PHE A 223 -8.66 -12.26 -5.97
CA PHE A 223 -9.29 -11.16 -6.72
C PHE A 223 -8.31 -10.49 -7.70
N ARG A 224 -7.03 -10.38 -7.32
CA ARG A 224 -5.98 -9.84 -8.20
C ARG A 224 -5.74 -10.77 -9.39
N ILE A 225 -5.65 -12.08 -9.16
CA ILE A 225 -5.48 -13.08 -10.21
C ILE A 225 -6.64 -13.00 -11.21
N LEU A 226 -7.89 -13.01 -10.73
CA LEU A 226 -9.07 -12.92 -11.59
C LEU A 226 -9.05 -11.64 -12.44
N THR A 227 -8.68 -10.51 -11.84
CA THR A 227 -8.61 -9.23 -12.56
C THR A 227 -7.48 -9.22 -13.59
N ASN A 228 -6.34 -9.82 -13.28
CA ASN A 228 -5.24 -9.96 -14.25
C ASN A 228 -5.64 -10.88 -15.40
N ASN A 229 -6.27 -12.02 -15.11
CA ASN A 229 -6.74 -12.95 -16.15
C ASN A 229 -7.79 -12.29 -17.06
N LEU A 230 -8.66 -11.42 -16.52
CA LEU A 230 -9.57 -10.62 -17.34
C LEU A 230 -8.80 -9.65 -18.25
N ASN A 231 -7.84 -8.89 -17.70
CA ASN A 231 -7.07 -7.91 -18.47
C ASN A 231 -6.18 -8.55 -19.53
N GLU A 232 -5.69 -9.76 -19.28
CA GLU A 232 -4.89 -10.56 -20.22
C GLU A 232 -5.75 -11.34 -21.22
N GLY A 233 -7.09 -11.29 -21.10
CA GLY A 233 -8.02 -12.00 -21.97
C GLY A 233 -8.05 -13.52 -21.76
N LYS A 234 -7.49 -14.02 -20.65
CA LYS A 234 -7.53 -15.45 -20.26
C LYS A 234 -8.92 -15.89 -19.82
N ILE A 235 -9.71 -14.97 -19.28
CA ILE A 235 -11.13 -15.18 -18.99
C ILE A 235 -11.94 -14.02 -19.58
N SER A 236 -13.16 -14.31 -20.00
CA SER A 236 -14.09 -13.33 -20.54
C SER A 236 -14.70 -12.45 -19.43
N SER A 237 -15.26 -11.31 -19.81
CA SER A 237 -16.01 -10.46 -18.87
C SER A 237 -17.21 -11.20 -18.24
N LYS A 238 -17.84 -12.11 -18.98
CA LYS A 238 -18.95 -12.93 -18.48
C LYS A 238 -18.49 -13.86 -17.36
N GLU A 239 -17.36 -14.54 -17.55
CA GLU A 239 -16.77 -15.44 -16.56
C GLU A 239 -16.30 -14.66 -15.33
N TYR A 240 -15.62 -13.53 -15.52
CA TYR A 240 -15.19 -12.67 -14.41
C TYR A 240 -16.38 -12.22 -13.55
N TRP A 241 -17.37 -11.54 -14.15
CA TRP A 241 -18.51 -11.00 -13.40
C TRP A 241 -19.40 -12.10 -12.82
N GLY A 242 -19.58 -13.21 -13.53
CA GLY A 242 -20.29 -14.38 -13.01
C GLY A 242 -19.59 -14.99 -11.80
N THR A 243 -18.27 -15.10 -11.83
CA THR A 243 -17.45 -15.59 -10.71
C THR A 243 -17.50 -14.64 -9.51
N ILE A 244 -17.41 -13.32 -9.73
CA ILE A 244 -17.57 -12.33 -8.65
C ILE A 244 -18.94 -12.47 -7.96
N LYS A 245 -20.01 -12.68 -8.72
CA LYS A 245 -21.36 -12.89 -8.17
C LYS A 245 -21.48 -14.22 -7.43
N PHE A 246 -20.87 -15.29 -7.93
CA PHE A 246 -20.78 -16.57 -7.23
C PHE A 246 -20.12 -16.41 -5.86
N ILE A 247 -18.98 -15.71 -5.80
CA ILE A 247 -18.29 -15.41 -4.53
C ILE A 247 -19.21 -14.61 -3.60
N ALA A 248 -19.86 -13.57 -4.12
CA ALA A 248 -20.78 -12.75 -3.33
C ALA A 248 -21.92 -13.59 -2.72
N HIS A 249 -22.53 -14.49 -3.50
CA HIS A 249 -23.57 -15.41 -3.00
C HIS A 249 -23.04 -16.28 -1.85
N ARG A 250 -21.85 -16.89 -2.00
CA ARG A 250 -21.25 -17.74 -0.95
C ARG A 250 -20.94 -16.98 0.33
N LEU A 251 -20.38 -15.78 0.21
CA LEU A 251 -20.08 -14.96 1.39
C LEU A 251 -21.35 -14.48 2.09
N LEU A 252 -22.39 -14.09 1.34
CA LEU A 252 -23.69 -13.73 1.92
C LEU A 252 -24.36 -14.94 2.59
N ASP A 253 -24.24 -16.15 2.01
CA ASP A 253 -24.73 -17.39 2.63
C ASP A 253 -24.05 -17.65 3.99
N VAL A 254 -22.74 -17.41 4.11
CA VAL A 254 -22.05 -17.48 5.41
C VAL A 254 -22.62 -16.46 6.38
N THR A 255 -22.80 -15.20 5.99
CA THR A 255 -23.37 -14.19 6.91
C THR A 255 -24.78 -14.53 7.38
N ALA A 256 -25.63 -15.07 6.49
CA ALA A 256 -26.95 -15.58 6.86
C ALA A 256 -26.87 -16.77 7.82
N HIS A 257 -25.89 -17.66 7.62
CA HIS A 257 -25.66 -18.82 8.49
C HIS A 257 -25.24 -18.41 9.90
N LEU A 258 -24.32 -17.45 10.02
CA LEU A 258 -23.89 -16.88 11.30
C LEU A 258 -25.03 -16.15 12.01
N SER A 259 -25.83 -15.37 11.26
CA SER A 259 -27.00 -14.65 11.79
C SER A 259 -28.02 -15.61 12.40
N LYS A 260 -28.29 -16.76 11.77
CA LYS A 260 -29.16 -17.81 12.32
C LYS A 260 -28.65 -18.38 13.66
N ALA A 261 -27.33 -18.41 13.87
CA ALA A 261 -26.73 -18.80 15.14
C ALA A 261 -26.71 -17.65 16.19
N GLY A 262 -27.14 -16.45 15.81
CA GLY A 262 -27.05 -15.26 16.66
C GLY A 262 -25.63 -14.71 16.79
N ILE A 263 -24.75 -14.95 15.81
CA ILE A 263 -23.36 -14.48 15.79
C ILE A 263 -23.14 -13.47 14.65
N SER A 264 -22.36 -12.43 14.92
CA SER A 264 -21.77 -11.53 13.93
C SER A 264 -20.26 -11.76 13.88
N HIS A 265 -19.69 -11.78 12.68
CA HIS A 265 -18.26 -12.01 12.45
C HIS A 265 -17.43 -10.76 12.73
N ASN A 266 -17.90 -9.57 12.35
CA ASN A 266 -17.28 -8.25 12.57
C ASN A 266 -15.94 -7.96 11.87
N ASP A 267 -15.33 -8.94 11.19
CA ASP A 267 -14.02 -8.79 10.55
C ASP A 267 -13.89 -9.56 9.23
N ILE A 268 -14.98 -9.70 8.47
CA ILE A 268 -14.92 -10.21 7.09
C ILE A 268 -14.11 -9.23 6.25
N LYS A 269 -12.99 -9.71 5.71
CA LYS A 269 -12.04 -8.95 4.90
C LYS A 269 -11.26 -9.91 3.99
N PRO A 270 -10.55 -9.42 2.95
CA PRO A 270 -9.86 -10.28 1.99
C PRO A 270 -8.88 -11.27 2.62
N ASP A 271 -8.25 -10.91 3.74
CA ASP A 271 -7.27 -11.76 4.42
C ASP A 271 -7.94 -12.85 5.26
N ASN A 272 -9.22 -12.71 5.61
CA ASN A 272 -10.03 -13.69 6.35
C ASN A 272 -10.89 -14.56 5.41
N ILE A 273 -10.56 -14.59 4.12
CA ILE A 273 -11.16 -15.47 3.12
C ILE A 273 -10.03 -16.23 2.43
N VAL A 274 -10.13 -17.55 2.39
CA VAL A 274 -9.20 -18.42 1.66
C VAL A 274 -9.99 -19.17 0.60
N PHE A 275 -9.49 -19.18 -0.62
CA PHE A 275 -10.10 -19.91 -1.73
C PHE A 275 -9.42 -21.26 -1.87
N ASP A 276 -10.17 -22.35 -1.72
CA ASP A 276 -9.63 -23.69 -1.87
C ASP A 276 -9.26 -23.96 -3.34
N ASN A 277 -7.99 -24.29 -3.58
CA ASN A 277 -7.48 -24.52 -4.94
C ASN A 277 -8.14 -25.73 -5.61
N LYS A 278 -8.66 -26.68 -4.83
CA LYS A 278 -9.26 -27.92 -5.37
C LYS A 278 -10.70 -27.72 -5.83
N THR A 279 -11.49 -26.98 -5.05
CA THR A 279 -12.93 -26.83 -5.28
C THR A 279 -13.33 -25.48 -5.86
N GLY A 280 -12.47 -24.47 -5.75
CA GLY A 280 -12.79 -23.08 -6.09
C GLY A 280 -13.76 -22.43 -5.10
N GLU A 281 -14.05 -23.04 -3.95
CA GLU A 281 -14.95 -22.46 -2.95
C GLU A 281 -14.22 -21.40 -2.09
N PRO A 282 -14.83 -20.22 -1.85
CA PRO A 282 -14.35 -19.28 -0.85
C PRO A 282 -14.71 -19.77 0.55
N ILE A 283 -13.74 -19.78 1.47
CA ILE A 283 -13.94 -20.21 2.86
C ILE A 283 -13.58 -19.05 3.78
N VAL A 284 -14.57 -18.60 4.55
CA VAL A 284 -14.40 -17.58 5.59
C VAL A 284 -13.74 -18.23 6.81
N ILE A 285 -12.72 -17.57 7.34
CA ILE A 285 -11.97 -18.01 8.52
C ILE A 285 -11.83 -16.86 9.53
N ASP A 286 -11.33 -17.19 10.72
CA ASP A 286 -11.02 -16.24 11.81
C ASP A 286 -12.27 -15.60 12.45
N LEU A 287 -12.77 -16.23 13.52
CA LEU A 287 -13.83 -15.67 14.35
C LEU A 287 -13.26 -14.94 15.58
N GLY A 288 -11.99 -14.54 15.59
CA GLY A 288 -11.36 -13.94 16.78
C GLY A 288 -12.05 -12.66 17.29
N LEU A 289 -12.71 -11.92 16.40
CA LEU A 289 -13.40 -10.66 16.70
C LEU A 289 -14.95 -10.77 16.70
N HIS A 290 -15.48 -12.00 16.69
CA HIS A 290 -16.93 -12.23 16.71
C HIS A 290 -17.60 -11.62 17.94
N SER A 291 -18.91 -11.41 17.86
CA SER A 291 -19.77 -11.10 19.00
C SER A 291 -21.14 -11.73 18.80
N ARG A 292 -21.95 -11.83 19.86
CA ARG A 292 -23.38 -12.14 19.67
C ARG A 292 -24.07 -10.93 19.04
N LEU A 293 -25.16 -11.18 18.32
CA LEU A 293 -25.98 -10.09 17.76
C LEU A 293 -26.49 -9.20 18.90
N GLY A 294 -26.38 -7.87 18.73
CA GLY A 294 -26.80 -6.94 19.77
C GLY A 294 -25.74 -6.64 20.85
N GLU A 295 -24.58 -7.30 20.85
CA GLU A 295 -23.47 -7.00 21.75
C GLU A 295 -22.45 -6.02 21.15
N ASN A 296 -21.58 -5.48 22.02
CA ASN A 296 -20.43 -4.68 21.61
C ASN A 296 -19.40 -5.55 20.88
N VAL A 297 -18.84 -5.03 19.79
CA VAL A 297 -17.79 -5.69 19.02
C VAL A 297 -16.46 -5.70 19.78
N LYS A 298 -15.73 -6.82 19.70
CA LYS A 298 -14.39 -6.98 20.28
C LYS A 298 -13.34 -6.15 19.55
N GLY A 299 -13.54 -5.94 18.26
CA GLY A 299 -12.66 -5.17 17.37
C GLY A 299 -13.19 -5.18 15.94
N PHE A 300 -12.49 -4.47 15.06
CA PHE A 300 -12.82 -4.37 13.63
C PHE A 300 -11.62 -3.86 12.82
N THR A 301 -11.59 -4.12 11.52
CA THR A 301 -10.64 -3.50 10.59
C THR A 301 -11.18 -2.17 10.05
N ASP A 302 -10.50 -1.06 10.38
CA ASP A 302 -10.96 0.31 10.08
C ASP A 302 -11.25 0.62 8.60
N GLN A 303 -10.61 -0.09 7.67
CA GLN A 303 -10.80 0.10 6.23
C GLN A 303 -12.10 -0.52 5.68
N PHE A 304 -12.66 -1.50 6.39
CA PHE A 304 -13.79 -2.32 5.92
C PHE A 304 -15.05 -2.12 6.76
N LYS A 305 -14.89 -1.74 8.04
CA LYS A 305 -15.98 -1.65 9.01
C LYS A 305 -17.17 -0.80 8.53
N ALA A 306 -18.36 -1.23 8.93
CA ALA A 306 -19.58 -0.44 8.83
C ALA A 306 -19.52 0.77 9.81
N PRO A 307 -20.14 1.90 9.46
CA PRO A 307 -20.04 3.14 10.26
C PRO A 307 -20.61 2.99 11.68
N GLU A 308 -21.67 2.20 11.86
CA GLU A 308 -22.32 1.99 13.14
C GLU A 308 -21.44 1.23 14.15
N LEU A 309 -20.45 0.46 13.68
CA LEU A 309 -19.50 -0.26 14.55
C LEU A 309 -18.51 0.67 15.26
N GLN A 310 -18.38 1.92 14.81
CA GLN A 310 -17.53 2.95 15.45
C GLN A 310 -18.27 3.74 16.54
N ALA A 311 -19.59 3.81 16.46
CA ALA A 311 -20.40 4.54 17.43
C ALA A 311 -20.65 3.62 18.64
N PHE A 312 -20.23 4.05 19.83
CA PHE A 312 -20.43 3.37 21.13
C PHE A 312 -21.92 3.10 21.50
N SER A 313 -22.85 3.24 20.56
CA SER A 313 -24.30 3.16 20.71
C SER A 313 -24.96 2.07 19.87
N THR A 314 -24.26 1.45 18.92
CA THR A 314 -24.85 0.48 17.98
C THR A 314 -24.06 -0.82 17.95
N SER A 315 -24.79 -1.91 18.20
CA SER A 315 -24.25 -3.25 18.32
C SER A 315 -24.05 -3.95 16.98
N ALA A 316 -23.26 -5.01 17.00
CA ALA A 316 -23.07 -5.89 15.85
C ALA A 316 -24.40 -6.48 15.33
N SER A 317 -24.53 -6.59 14.00
CA SER A 317 -25.72 -7.17 13.34
C SER A 317 -25.35 -7.92 12.06
N GLU A 318 -26.25 -8.75 11.54
CA GLU A 318 -26.10 -9.34 10.21
C GLU A 318 -25.83 -8.27 9.14
N LYS A 319 -26.49 -7.11 9.25
CA LYS A 319 -26.32 -6.01 8.30
C LYS A 319 -24.92 -5.39 8.36
N SER A 320 -24.24 -5.42 9.50
CA SER A 320 -22.83 -5.01 9.56
C SER A 320 -21.91 -6.01 8.86
N ASP A 321 -22.22 -7.31 8.91
CA ASP A 321 -21.48 -8.32 8.17
C ASP A 321 -21.75 -8.26 6.66
N VAL A 322 -22.98 -7.97 6.23
CA VAL A 322 -23.31 -7.71 4.81
C VAL A 322 -22.51 -6.52 4.27
N PHE A 323 -22.34 -5.47 5.08
CA PHE A 323 -21.48 -4.33 4.73
C PHE A 323 -20.02 -4.76 4.55
N LEU A 324 -19.51 -5.62 5.43
CA LEU A 324 -18.14 -6.15 5.35
C LEU A 324 -17.95 -7.03 4.10
N VAL A 325 -18.93 -7.87 3.74
CA VAL A 325 -18.90 -8.64 2.48
C VAL A 325 -18.81 -7.70 1.29
N ALA A 326 -19.65 -6.66 1.24
CA ALA A 326 -19.63 -5.69 0.16
C ALA A 326 -18.29 -4.92 0.11
N SER A 327 -17.78 -4.42 1.23
CA SER A 327 -16.52 -3.67 1.24
C SER A 327 -15.32 -4.57 0.86
N THR A 328 -15.38 -5.85 1.20
CA THR A 328 -14.40 -6.88 0.80
C THR A 328 -14.41 -7.15 -0.69
N LEU A 329 -15.59 -7.36 -1.28
CA LEU A 329 -15.74 -7.53 -2.73
C LEU A 329 -15.28 -6.28 -3.47
N LEU A 330 -15.72 -5.10 -3.02
CA LEU A 330 -15.36 -3.82 -3.62
C LEU A 330 -13.85 -3.59 -3.59
N HIS A 331 -13.19 -3.94 -2.48
CA HIS A 331 -11.74 -3.88 -2.36
C HIS A 331 -11.03 -4.70 -3.44
N GLY A 332 -11.48 -5.93 -3.68
CA GLY A 332 -10.94 -6.86 -4.66
C GLY A 332 -11.18 -6.40 -6.10
N ILE A 333 -12.41 -6.00 -6.42
CA ILE A 333 -12.84 -5.61 -7.77
C ILE A 333 -12.17 -4.29 -8.20
N GLU A 334 -12.19 -3.28 -7.34
CA GLU A 334 -11.63 -1.96 -7.64
C GLU A 334 -10.11 -1.89 -7.44
N GLY A 335 -9.50 -2.88 -6.79
CA GLY A 335 -8.06 -2.94 -6.56
C GLY A 335 -7.53 -1.85 -5.59
N PHE A 336 -8.24 -1.61 -4.49
CA PHE A 336 -7.91 -0.54 -3.52
C PHE A 336 -6.46 -0.60 -2.97
N LYS A 337 -5.81 -1.77 -2.94
CA LYS A 337 -4.38 -1.92 -2.54
C LYS A 337 -3.42 -1.10 -3.44
N PHE A 338 -3.80 -0.81 -4.68
CA PHE A 338 -2.89 -0.32 -5.73
C PHE A 338 -3.11 1.11 -6.19
N GLY A 339 -3.87 1.94 -5.47
CA GLY A 339 -4.18 3.26 -6.04
C GLY A 339 -4.91 4.27 -5.18
N SER A 340 -5.72 3.81 -4.23
CA SER A 340 -6.68 4.70 -3.60
C SER A 340 -6.20 5.19 -2.25
N GLU A 341 -6.27 6.50 -2.02
CA GLU A 341 -6.33 7.08 -0.67
C GLU A 341 -7.70 6.81 -0.01
N ARG A 342 -8.69 6.38 -0.81
CA ARG A 342 -10.00 5.98 -0.29
C ARG A 342 -9.92 4.60 0.34
N LYS A 343 -10.86 4.36 1.26
CA LYS A 343 -11.06 3.06 1.90
C LYS A 343 -12.28 2.37 1.28
N PRO A 344 -12.31 1.03 1.20
CA PRO A 344 -13.46 0.31 0.66
C PRO A 344 -14.81 0.64 1.34
N ASN A 345 -14.80 0.90 2.64
CA ASN A 345 -16.00 1.31 3.38
C ASN A 345 -16.55 2.71 3.01
N GLN A 346 -15.88 3.46 2.15
CA GLN A 346 -16.37 4.73 1.62
C GLN A 346 -17.16 4.56 0.32
N GLY A 347 -17.36 3.31 -0.14
CA GLY A 347 -18.11 2.99 -1.35
C GLY A 347 -17.55 3.61 -2.62
N LEU A 348 -18.42 3.70 -3.62
CA LEU A 348 -18.12 4.29 -4.93
C LEU A 348 -18.54 5.76 -4.96
N SER A 349 -17.77 6.60 -5.64
CA SER A 349 -18.21 7.94 -6.01
C SER A 349 -18.59 7.99 -7.47
N LEU A 350 -19.86 8.32 -7.72
CA LEU A 350 -20.36 8.58 -9.05
C LEU A 350 -19.88 9.97 -9.49
N MET A 351 -19.14 10.03 -10.58
CA MET A 351 -18.74 11.29 -11.21
C MET A 351 -19.00 11.17 -12.71
N SER A 352 -19.98 11.93 -13.22
CA SER A 352 -20.26 11.95 -14.67
C SER A 352 -19.08 12.47 -15.51
N SER A 353 -18.13 13.15 -14.87
CA SER A 353 -16.90 13.68 -15.47
C SER A 353 -15.65 13.20 -14.70
N VAL A 354 -15.46 11.88 -14.53
CA VAL A 354 -14.18 11.36 -13.99
C VAL A 354 -13.05 11.86 -14.91
N PRO A 355 -12.00 12.54 -14.38
CA PRO A 355 -10.79 12.75 -15.14
C PRO A 355 -10.22 11.39 -15.53
N ARG A 356 -10.23 11.07 -16.83
CA ARG A 356 -9.68 9.82 -17.34
C ARG A 356 -8.21 9.78 -16.98
N GLN A 357 -7.80 8.81 -16.18
CA GLN A 357 -6.37 8.53 -16.04
C GLN A 357 -5.97 7.76 -17.29
N VAL A 358 -5.07 8.32 -18.09
CA VAL A 358 -4.54 7.65 -19.27
C VAL A 358 -3.14 7.11 -18.96
N ASP A 359 -2.80 5.94 -19.49
CA ASP A 359 -1.43 5.43 -19.46
C ASP A 359 -0.54 6.16 -20.50
N LYS A 360 0.72 5.73 -20.63
CA LYS A 360 1.68 6.38 -21.55
C LYS A 360 1.29 6.19 -23.01
N GLU A 361 0.54 5.13 -23.30
CA GLU A 361 0.05 4.74 -24.61
C GLU A 361 -1.29 5.43 -24.95
N GLY A 362 -1.86 6.19 -24.00
CA GLY A 362 -3.12 6.91 -24.16
C GLY A 362 -4.37 6.08 -23.86
N ASN A 363 -4.21 4.85 -23.35
CA ASN A 363 -5.34 4.02 -22.95
C ASN A 363 -5.93 4.52 -21.65
N VAL A 364 -7.27 4.50 -21.57
CA VAL A 364 -7.97 4.86 -20.34
C VAL A 364 -7.77 3.74 -19.31
N THR A 365 -7.29 4.13 -18.14
CA THR A 365 -7.10 3.26 -16.98
C THR A 365 -8.18 3.51 -15.95
N HIS A 366 -8.66 2.42 -15.34
CA HIS A 366 -9.67 2.47 -14.29
C HIS A 366 -9.11 3.11 -13.02
N LYS A 367 -9.91 3.96 -12.37
CA LYS A 367 -9.56 4.59 -11.09
C LYS A 367 -10.40 3.99 -9.96
N ALA A 368 -9.73 3.26 -9.07
CA ALA A 368 -10.34 2.59 -7.92
C ALA A 368 -11.24 3.51 -7.10
N GLY A 369 -12.50 3.11 -6.92
CA GLY A 369 -13.50 3.81 -6.10
C GLY A 369 -14.31 4.87 -6.83
N PHE A 370 -14.16 4.99 -8.16
CA PHE A 370 -14.89 5.96 -8.98
C PHE A 370 -15.68 5.26 -10.08
N ALA A 371 -16.93 5.67 -10.25
CA ALA A 371 -17.80 5.19 -11.32
C ALA A 371 -18.21 6.35 -12.23
N GLY A 372 -18.13 6.14 -13.54
CA GLY A 372 -18.56 7.14 -14.54
C GLY A 372 -20.06 7.14 -14.81
N VAL A 373 -20.74 6.04 -14.50
CA VAL A 373 -22.17 5.83 -14.77
C VAL A 373 -22.77 4.91 -13.71
N GLU A 374 -24.04 5.12 -13.42
CA GLU A 374 -24.79 4.24 -12.54
C GLU A 374 -25.19 2.95 -13.27
N THR A 375 -24.94 1.81 -12.65
CA THR A 375 -25.25 0.46 -13.15
C THR A 375 -25.78 -0.42 -12.00
N ALA A 376 -26.19 -1.65 -12.31
CA ALA A 376 -26.55 -2.62 -11.28
C ALA A 376 -25.43 -2.81 -10.24
N TYR A 377 -24.17 -2.83 -10.69
CA TYR A 377 -22.97 -2.87 -9.85
C TYR A 377 -22.92 -1.71 -8.86
N THR A 378 -23.04 -0.46 -9.33
CA THR A 378 -22.95 0.70 -8.43
C THR A 378 -24.15 0.76 -7.47
N ARG A 379 -25.35 0.39 -7.93
CA ARG A 379 -26.56 0.32 -7.08
C ARG A 379 -26.42 -0.71 -5.97
N PHE A 380 -25.81 -1.86 -6.26
CA PHE A 380 -25.56 -2.90 -5.26
C PHE A 380 -24.68 -2.36 -4.14
N PHE A 381 -23.53 -1.77 -4.48
CA PHE A 381 -22.62 -1.22 -3.48
C PHE A 381 -23.23 -0.03 -2.72
N ASN A 382 -24.02 0.82 -3.36
CA ASN A 382 -24.76 1.88 -2.65
C ASN A 382 -25.77 1.32 -1.65
N THR A 383 -26.41 0.19 -1.97
CA THR A 383 -27.40 -0.46 -1.11
C THR A 383 -26.74 -1.23 0.05
N ALA A 384 -25.72 -2.04 -0.25
CA ALA A 384 -25.03 -2.88 0.73
C ALA A 384 -24.05 -2.09 1.62
N LEU A 385 -23.49 -0.98 1.12
CA LEU A 385 -22.64 -0.06 1.87
C LEU A 385 -23.41 1.17 2.37
N ASN A 386 -24.74 1.09 2.49
CA ASN A 386 -25.54 2.18 3.03
C ASN A 386 -25.09 2.49 4.46
N LEU A 387 -24.89 3.79 4.75
CA LEU A 387 -24.43 4.25 6.05
C LEU A 387 -25.46 4.05 7.15
N ASP A 388 -26.76 4.02 6.80
CA ASP A 388 -27.84 3.69 7.72
C ASP A 388 -28.10 2.17 7.70
N PRO A 389 -27.84 1.44 8.80
CA PRO A 389 -28.12 0.01 8.87
C PRO A 389 -29.61 -0.32 8.72
N GLN A 390 -30.54 0.60 9.00
CA GLN A 390 -31.97 0.34 8.79
C GLN A 390 -32.33 0.23 7.30
N LEU A 391 -31.68 1.04 6.46
CA LEU A 391 -31.87 1.04 5.01
C LEU A 391 -31.00 0.01 4.28
N ARG A 392 -30.01 -0.57 4.96
CA ARG A 392 -29.13 -1.60 4.40
C ARG A 392 -29.85 -2.92 4.24
N ALA A 393 -29.58 -3.62 3.14
CA ALA A 393 -30.08 -4.97 2.92
C ALA A 393 -29.47 -5.97 3.94
N ASP A 394 -30.27 -6.94 4.38
CA ASP A 394 -29.77 -8.18 4.99
C ASP A 394 -29.24 -9.14 3.92
N ALA A 395 -28.70 -10.31 4.31
CA ALA A 395 -28.05 -11.20 3.35
C ALA A 395 -29.05 -11.74 2.32
N THR A 396 -30.27 -12.06 2.74
CA THR A 396 -31.33 -12.56 1.85
C THR A 396 -31.73 -11.51 0.82
N SER A 397 -31.96 -10.27 1.26
CA SER A 397 -32.34 -9.15 0.41
C SER A 397 -31.21 -8.75 -0.54
N ALA A 398 -29.95 -8.79 -0.07
CA ALA A 398 -28.78 -8.50 -0.89
C ALA A 398 -28.65 -9.50 -2.05
N LYS A 399 -28.89 -10.79 -1.83
CA LYS A 399 -28.88 -11.84 -2.86
C LYS A 399 -29.94 -11.63 -3.95
N GLN A 400 -31.03 -10.93 -3.65
CA GLN A 400 -32.10 -10.61 -4.60
C GLN A 400 -31.84 -9.32 -5.40
N HIS A 401 -30.75 -8.60 -5.12
CA HIS A 401 -30.42 -7.38 -5.85
C HIS A 401 -30.12 -7.68 -7.33
N GLU A 402 -30.48 -6.77 -8.24
CA GLU A 402 -30.30 -6.90 -9.70
C GLU A 402 -28.89 -7.37 -10.10
N PHE A 403 -27.86 -6.80 -9.45
CA PHE A 403 -26.45 -7.19 -9.67
C PHE A 403 -26.17 -8.68 -9.43
N LEU A 404 -26.82 -9.30 -8.44
CA LEU A 404 -26.58 -10.70 -8.06
C LEU A 404 -27.58 -11.67 -8.70
N THR A 405 -28.62 -11.17 -9.36
CA THR A 405 -29.67 -11.98 -10.00
C THR A 405 -29.56 -12.00 -11.52
N ASP A 406 -29.15 -10.90 -12.16
CA ASP A 406 -28.88 -10.84 -13.59
C ASP A 406 -27.41 -11.20 -13.90
N GLY A 407 -27.14 -11.76 -15.08
CA GLY A 407 -25.80 -12.07 -15.56
C GLY A 407 -25.02 -13.04 -14.67
N ILE A 408 -25.70 -14.02 -14.07
CA ILE A 408 -25.10 -15.15 -13.36
C ILE A 408 -24.61 -16.22 -14.33
N ILE A 409 -23.65 -17.02 -13.90
CA ILE A 409 -23.16 -18.21 -14.61
C ILE A 409 -23.43 -19.45 -13.78
N ASP A 410 -23.33 -20.62 -14.40
CA ASP A 410 -23.42 -21.90 -13.68
C ASP A 410 -22.35 -21.98 -12.58
N GLU A 411 -22.71 -22.52 -11.41
CA GLU A 411 -21.81 -22.59 -10.27
C GLU A 411 -20.55 -23.42 -10.57
N ASN A 412 -20.66 -24.49 -11.36
CA ASN A 412 -19.50 -25.31 -11.72
C ASN A 412 -18.55 -24.54 -12.65
N VAL A 413 -19.10 -23.69 -13.53
CA VAL A 413 -18.28 -22.82 -14.38
C VAL A 413 -17.54 -21.79 -13.52
N ALA A 414 -18.20 -21.16 -12.55
CA ALA A 414 -17.55 -20.23 -11.63
C ALA A 414 -16.43 -20.91 -10.82
N LYS A 415 -16.69 -22.12 -10.31
CA LYS A 415 -15.69 -22.93 -9.60
C LYS A 415 -14.51 -23.30 -10.50
N GLN A 416 -14.78 -23.71 -11.74
CA GLN A 416 -13.74 -24.05 -12.70
C GLN A 416 -12.84 -22.85 -13.00
N VAL A 417 -13.43 -21.67 -13.22
CA VAL A 417 -12.68 -20.41 -13.40
C VAL A 417 -11.78 -20.15 -12.20
N LEU A 418 -12.28 -20.34 -10.98
CA LEU A 418 -11.50 -20.18 -9.76
C LEU A 418 -10.36 -21.21 -9.66
N THR A 419 -10.63 -22.49 -9.88
CA THR A 419 -9.59 -23.53 -9.80
C THR A 419 -8.50 -23.33 -10.85
N ASP A 420 -8.87 -22.97 -12.08
CA ASP A 420 -7.91 -22.72 -13.16
C ASP A 420 -7.07 -21.48 -12.87
N SER A 421 -7.70 -20.39 -12.42
CA SER A 421 -6.99 -19.18 -11.99
C SER A 421 -6.03 -19.45 -10.83
N LEU A 422 -6.41 -20.28 -9.87
CA LEU A 422 -5.59 -20.55 -8.69
C LEU A 422 -4.41 -21.48 -8.98
N ALA A 423 -4.55 -22.38 -9.96
CA ALA A 423 -3.50 -23.28 -10.43
C ALA A 423 -2.33 -22.54 -11.11
N ASP A 424 -2.58 -21.35 -11.69
CA ASP A 424 -1.54 -20.51 -12.27
C ASP A 424 -0.53 -20.08 -11.20
N GLN A 425 0.68 -20.64 -11.27
CA GLN A 425 1.81 -20.28 -10.39
C GLN A 425 2.44 -18.92 -10.76
N ILE A 426 2.05 -18.32 -11.89
CA ILE A 426 2.77 -17.19 -12.53
C ILE A 426 2.50 -15.83 -11.86
N VAL A 427 1.62 -15.72 -10.86
CA VAL A 427 1.42 -14.44 -10.16
C VAL A 427 2.43 -14.25 -9.01
N LEU A 428 3.71 -14.54 -9.29
CA LEU A 428 4.82 -13.94 -8.56
C LEU A 428 4.83 -12.44 -8.88
N ALA A 429 4.35 -11.65 -7.92
CA ALA A 429 4.48 -10.20 -7.89
C ALA A 429 4.23 -9.53 -9.25
N SER A 430 2.97 -9.50 -9.73
CA SER A 430 2.63 -8.45 -10.70
C SER A 430 2.99 -7.13 -10.01
N ASN A 431 4.09 -6.52 -10.45
CA ASN A 431 4.62 -5.23 -10.02
C ASN A 431 3.65 -4.11 -10.42
N ARG A 432 2.36 -4.20 -10.04
CA ARG A 432 1.53 -3.01 -9.86
C ARG A 432 2.11 -2.30 -8.64
N GLU A 433 3.19 -1.62 -8.93
CA GLU A 433 4.06 -0.98 -8.00
C GLU A 433 3.25 0.19 -7.43
N SER A 434 2.85 0.13 -6.15
CA SER A 434 1.92 1.09 -5.55
C SER A 434 2.24 2.54 -5.94
N PRO A 435 1.25 3.34 -6.34
CA PRO A 435 1.49 4.72 -6.74
C PRO A 435 2.11 5.51 -5.59
N VAL A 436 2.94 6.47 -5.96
CA VAL A 436 3.59 7.34 -5.01
C VAL A 436 2.52 8.23 -4.39
N ARG A 437 2.36 8.18 -3.07
CA ARG A 437 1.40 8.99 -2.33
C ARG A 437 2.07 10.23 -1.77
N GLY A 438 1.29 11.24 -1.41
CA GLY A 438 1.80 12.43 -0.74
C GLY A 438 2.51 12.13 0.59
N SER A 439 2.14 11.06 1.28
CA SER A 439 2.85 10.55 2.46
C SER A 439 4.23 9.99 2.10
N HIS A 440 4.35 9.20 1.03
CA HIS A 440 5.63 8.65 0.59
C HIS A 440 6.65 9.74 0.21
N LEU A 441 6.17 10.86 -0.35
CA LEU A 441 6.99 12.05 -0.62
C LEU A 441 7.40 12.76 0.68
N GLN A 442 6.49 12.84 1.67
CA GLN A 442 6.80 13.43 2.97
C GLN A 442 7.83 12.61 3.74
N ASP A 443 7.74 11.28 3.71
CA ASP A 443 8.71 10.39 4.36
C ASP A 443 10.09 10.51 3.71
N ALA A 444 10.13 10.61 2.38
CA ALA A 444 11.37 10.88 1.64
C ALA A 444 11.97 12.25 2.01
N TYR A 445 11.12 13.28 2.13
CA TYR A 445 11.54 14.62 2.55
C TYR A 445 12.17 14.61 3.95
N ASN A 446 11.52 13.93 4.90
CA ASN A 446 12.02 13.80 6.26
C ASN A 446 13.37 13.07 6.30
N THR A 447 13.51 12.01 5.50
CA THR A 447 14.75 11.24 5.36
C THR A 447 15.92 12.12 4.88
N LEU A 448 15.72 12.93 3.82
CA LEU A 448 16.77 13.85 3.35
C LEU A 448 17.10 14.93 4.40
N ARG A 449 16.09 15.44 5.11
CA ARG A 449 16.30 16.45 6.16
C ARG A 449 17.12 15.89 7.33
N GLU A 450 16.92 14.63 7.69
CA GLU A 450 17.75 13.94 8.68
C GLU A 450 19.21 13.88 8.21
N HIS A 451 19.47 13.48 6.96
CA HIS A 451 20.83 13.45 6.39
C HIS A 451 21.51 14.81 6.40
N LEU A 452 20.80 15.87 6.02
CA LEU A 452 21.33 17.24 6.10
C LEU A 452 21.65 17.67 7.54
N THR A 453 20.79 17.30 8.49
CA THR A 453 21.00 17.57 9.92
C THR A 453 22.25 16.84 10.44
N TYR A 454 22.40 15.56 10.10
CA TYR A 454 23.60 14.79 10.43
C TYR A 454 24.87 15.35 9.78
N SER A 455 24.77 15.85 8.55
CA SER A 455 25.88 16.48 7.83
C SER A 455 26.35 17.76 8.52
N SER A 456 25.43 18.59 9.01
CA SER A 456 25.75 19.82 9.74
C SER A 456 26.49 19.58 11.07
N THR A 457 26.37 18.37 11.63
CA THR A 457 27.00 17.97 12.90
C THR A 457 28.22 17.07 12.70
N ASN A 458 28.71 16.95 11.46
CA ASN A 458 29.80 16.04 11.06
C ASN A 458 29.56 14.56 11.40
N ARG A 459 28.31 14.10 11.35
CA ARG A 459 27.88 12.73 11.69
C ARG A 459 27.12 12.04 10.56
N VAL A 460 27.51 12.27 9.31
CA VAL A 460 26.84 11.68 8.14
C VAL A 460 26.72 10.16 8.29
N ARG A 461 25.51 9.63 8.09
CA ARG A 461 25.24 8.18 8.03
C ARG A 461 25.75 7.62 6.71
N GLN A 462 27.06 7.45 6.62
CA GLN A 462 27.77 7.10 5.39
C GLN A 462 27.17 5.88 4.69
N TYR A 463 26.76 4.85 5.44
CA TYR A 463 26.23 3.60 4.88
C TYR A 463 24.84 3.69 4.24
N THR A 464 24.02 4.70 4.55
CA THR A 464 22.64 4.75 4.03
C THR A 464 22.38 5.94 3.12
N VAL A 465 23.16 7.02 3.21
CA VAL A 465 22.84 8.27 2.49
C VAL A 465 22.76 8.09 0.97
N PHE A 466 23.68 7.35 0.34
CA PHE A 466 23.65 7.12 -1.11
C PHE A 466 22.52 6.17 -1.53
N SER A 467 22.27 5.13 -0.72
CA SER A 467 21.11 4.24 -0.90
C SER A 467 19.79 5.01 -0.84
N ASP A 468 19.65 5.91 0.13
CA ASP A 468 18.45 6.72 0.31
C ASP A 468 18.30 7.73 -0.84
N LEU A 469 19.40 8.38 -1.28
CA LEU A 469 19.39 9.29 -2.43
C LEU A 469 18.90 8.58 -3.71
N VAL A 470 19.43 7.38 -4.00
CA VAL A 470 19.00 6.54 -5.12
C VAL A 470 17.51 6.18 -5.02
N THR A 471 17.08 5.71 -3.86
CA THR A 471 15.69 5.30 -3.62
C THR A 471 14.73 6.48 -3.79
N ILE A 472 15.12 7.66 -3.30
CA ILE A 472 14.32 8.88 -3.37
C ILE A 472 14.30 9.43 -4.79
N SER A 473 15.41 9.39 -5.54
CA SER A 473 15.45 9.77 -6.96
C SER A 473 14.51 8.89 -7.79
N THR A 474 14.59 7.57 -7.62
CA THR A 474 13.71 6.59 -8.29
C THR A 474 12.24 6.87 -7.97
N ARG A 475 11.94 7.19 -6.70
CA ARG A 475 10.58 7.55 -6.25
C ARG A 475 10.09 8.87 -6.86
N LEU A 476 10.95 9.88 -7.00
CA LEU A 476 10.60 11.14 -7.68
C LEU A 476 10.33 10.89 -9.18
N ASN A 477 11.19 10.14 -9.86
CA ASN A 477 10.98 9.77 -11.27
C ASN A 477 9.62 9.08 -11.46
N LYS A 478 9.28 8.15 -10.58
CA LYS A 478 7.97 7.50 -10.55
C LYS A 478 6.83 8.49 -10.27
N ALA A 479 6.96 9.36 -9.27
CA ALA A 479 5.95 10.36 -8.95
C ALA A 479 5.68 11.34 -10.11
N GLU A 480 6.73 11.75 -10.83
CA GLU A 480 6.62 12.59 -12.03
C GLU A 480 5.87 11.86 -13.15
N SER A 481 6.19 10.58 -13.41
CA SER A 481 5.46 9.76 -14.39
C SER A 481 3.97 9.59 -14.04
N GLN A 482 3.62 9.74 -12.76
CA GLN A 482 2.25 9.68 -12.24
C GLN A 482 1.57 11.05 -12.16
N GLY A 483 2.19 12.11 -12.70
CA GLY A 483 1.60 13.45 -12.78
C GLY A 483 1.71 14.29 -11.49
N LEU A 484 2.50 13.87 -10.50
CA LEU A 484 2.64 14.58 -9.22
C LEU A 484 3.67 15.73 -9.27
N SER A 485 4.27 15.99 -10.43
CA SER A 485 5.37 16.95 -10.59
C SER A 485 5.00 18.41 -10.27
N ARG A 486 3.70 18.74 -10.29
CA ARG A 486 3.19 20.08 -9.93
C ARG A 486 2.89 20.26 -8.45
N SER A 487 2.97 19.20 -7.63
CA SER A 487 2.69 19.35 -6.20
C SER A 487 3.83 20.09 -5.48
N ASP A 488 3.50 20.99 -4.56
CA ASP A 488 4.50 21.71 -3.75
C ASP A 488 5.44 20.75 -3.02
N LYS A 489 4.92 19.59 -2.61
CA LYS A 489 5.71 18.51 -1.98
C LYS A 489 6.75 17.93 -2.93
N PHE A 490 6.38 17.69 -4.18
CA PHE A 490 7.31 17.21 -5.20
C PHE A 490 8.42 18.23 -5.44
N LEU A 491 8.07 19.48 -5.73
CA LEU A 491 9.05 20.54 -6.02
C LEU A 491 9.99 20.79 -4.82
N SER A 492 9.44 20.78 -3.61
CA SER A 492 10.23 20.92 -2.38
C SER A 492 11.19 19.74 -2.18
N LEU A 493 10.75 18.52 -2.48
CA LEU A 493 11.59 17.31 -2.37
C LEU A 493 12.68 17.29 -3.44
N ASP A 494 12.36 17.66 -4.67
CA ASP A 494 13.29 17.76 -5.80
C ASP A 494 14.41 18.77 -5.51
N SER A 495 14.03 19.97 -5.02
CA SER A 495 14.99 20.98 -4.56
C SER A 495 15.86 20.48 -3.39
N LEU A 496 15.24 19.77 -2.43
CA LEU A 496 15.96 19.21 -1.28
C LEU A 496 16.94 18.11 -1.70
N LEU A 497 16.61 17.30 -2.70
CA LEU A 497 17.49 16.29 -3.28
C LEU A 497 18.74 16.94 -3.88
N THR A 498 18.56 17.97 -4.73
CA THR A 498 19.68 18.74 -5.30
C THR A 498 20.55 19.36 -4.21
N LYS A 499 19.95 19.96 -3.17
CA LYS A 499 20.69 20.50 -2.02
C LYS A 499 21.49 19.42 -1.29
N THR A 500 20.89 18.25 -1.09
CA THR A 500 21.54 17.14 -0.38
C THR A 500 22.74 16.60 -1.17
N ASN A 501 22.60 16.42 -2.49
CA ASN A 501 23.71 16.05 -3.38
C ASN A 501 24.91 17.01 -3.23
N LYS A 502 24.65 18.33 -3.30
CA LYS A 502 25.70 19.34 -3.11
C LYS A 502 26.37 19.26 -1.75
N VAL A 503 25.58 19.16 -0.67
CA VAL A 503 26.10 19.06 0.70
C VAL A 503 26.95 17.81 0.88
N MET A 504 26.62 16.69 0.23
CA MET A 504 27.42 15.46 0.31
C MET A 504 28.79 15.63 -0.36
N VAL A 505 28.84 16.22 -1.56
CA VAL A 505 30.12 16.51 -2.25
C VAL A 505 30.98 17.44 -1.39
N ASP A 506 30.40 18.53 -0.88
CA ASP A 506 31.11 19.50 -0.04
C ASP A 506 31.56 18.89 1.30
N TYR A 507 30.76 17.98 1.86
CA TYR A 507 31.10 17.26 3.09
C TYR A 507 32.33 16.36 2.90
N VAL A 508 32.34 15.56 1.82
CA VAL A 508 33.43 14.64 1.52
C VAL A 508 34.71 15.40 1.23
N LYS A 509 34.65 16.44 0.40
CA LYS A 509 35.81 17.30 0.09
C LYS A 509 36.43 17.91 1.34
N ARG A 510 35.62 18.50 2.22
CA ARG A 510 36.11 19.10 3.47
C ARG A 510 36.71 18.08 4.43
N ASN A 511 35.99 16.99 4.71
CA ASN A 511 36.43 16.03 5.72
C ASN A 511 37.62 15.18 5.26
N LEU A 512 37.81 14.96 3.95
CA LEU A 512 39.01 14.29 3.43
C LEU A 512 40.21 15.24 3.30
N ALA A 513 39.98 16.56 3.19
CA ALA A 513 41.04 17.56 3.23
C ALA A 513 41.55 17.80 4.66
N ASP A 514 40.66 17.86 5.65
CA ASP A 514 41.00 18.23 7.05
C ASP A 514 41.43 17.05 7.92
N ALA A 515 41.12 15.81 7.54
CA ALA A 515 41.42 14.65 8.36
C ALA A 515 42.88 14.19 8.18
N GLY A 516 43.68 14.28 9.25
CA GLY A 516 44.97 13.60 9.38
C GLY A 516 44.82 12.06 9.31
N SER A 517 45.33 11.32 10.31
CA SER A 517 45.35 9.84 10.29
C SER A 517 43.98 9.12 10.16
N LYS A 518 42.85 9.83 10.33
CA LYS A 518 41.48 9.28 10.20
C LYS A 518 40.86 9.41 8.79
N SER A 519 41.53 10.08 7.84
CA SER A 519 41.03 10.23 6.46
C SER A 519 40.91 8.91 5.71
N GLY A 520 41.82 7.96 5.96
CA GLY A 520 41.81 6.65 5.29
C GLY A 520 40.59 5.80 5.65
N GLU A 521 40.22 5.73 6.93
CA GLU A 521 39.05 4.98 7.40
C GLU A 521 37.74 5.59 6.86
N LEU A 522 37.67 6.93 6.83
CA LEU A 522 36.51 7.65 6.30
C LEU A 522 36.36 7.44 4.78
N SER A 523 37.47 7.47 4.05
CA SER A 523 37.53 7.18 2.61
C SER A 523 37.01 5.77 2.30
N ILE A 524 37.45 4.76 3.06
CA ILE A 524 36.98 3.37 2.90
C ILE A 524 35.46 3.27 3.13
N LYS A 525 34.93 3.91 4.19
CA LYS A 525 33.48 3.88 4.46
C LYS A 525 32.64 4.49 3.33
N PHE A 526 33.15 5.54 2.67
CA PHE A 526 32.47 6.11 1.51
C PHE A 526 32.55 5.19 0.28
N GLN A 527 33.70 4.55 0.04
CA GLN A 527 33.86 3.56 -1.02
C GLN A 527 32.89 2.39 -0.80
N ASP A 528 32.86 1.78 0.38
CA ASP A 528 32.01 0.62 0.68
C ASP A 528 30.51 0.96 0.56
N SER A 529 30.10 2.15 0.99
CA SER A 529 28.71 2.62 0.83
C SER A 529 28.31 2.80 -0.64
N ILE A 530 29.21 3.36 -1.46
CA ILE A 530 28.95 3.56 -2.89
C ILE A 530 29.05 2.25 -3.67
N VAL A 531 29.92 1.31 -3.30
CA VAL A 531 30.03 -0.01 -3.94
C VAL A 531 28.85 -0.93 -3.57
N SER A 532 27.93 -0.48 -2.71
CA SER A 532 26.78 -1.27 -2.28
C SER A 532 25.88 -1.78 -3.42
N GLN A 533 25.13 -2.84 -3.13
CA GLN A 533 24.16 -3.46 -4.03
C GLN A 533 23.11 -2.46 -4.57
N ASN A 534 22.79 -1.42 -3.82
CA ASN A 534 21.81 -0.40 -4.22
C ASN A 534 22.35 0.49 -5.35
N THR A 535 23.64 0.83 -5.34
CA THR A 535 24.29 1.54 -6.45
C THR A 535 24.33 0.70 -7.71
N GLN A 536 24.66 -0.59 -7.58
CA GLN A 536 24.67 -1.50 -8.72
C GLN A 536 23.26 -1.65 -9.32
N SER A 537 22.24 -1.76 -8.47
CA SER A 537 20.83 -1.78 -8.88
C SER A 537 20.41 -0.48 -9.57
N PHE A 538 20.89 0.68 -9.09
CA PHE A 538 20.66 1.98 -9.71
C PHE A 538 21.31 2.10 -11.09
N LEU A 539 22.57 1.66 -11.24
CA LEU A 539 23.25 1.68 -12.53
C LEU A 539 22.59 0.73 -13.53
N ALA A 540 22.16 -0.45 -13.09
CA ALA A 540 21.38 -1.37 -13.92
C ALA A 540 20.04 -0.74 -14.34
N TYR A 541 19.37 -0.02 -13.43
CA TYR A 541 18.15 0.74 -13.73
C TYR A 541 18.40 1.83 -14.79
N ILE A 542 19.46 2.64 -14.64
CA ILE A 542 19.80 3.68 -15.62
C ILE A 542 20.15 3.06 -16.96
N ALA A 543 20.98 2.01 -16.98
CA ALA A 543 21.37 1.33 -18.21
C ALA A 543 20.14 0.86 -18.98
N LYS A 544 19.20 0.21 -18.28
CA LYS A 544 17.90 -0.18 -18.85
C LYS A 544 17.09 1.03 -19.32
N SER A 545 17.08 2.13 -18.57
CA SER A 545 16.39 3.36 -18.98
C SER A 545 16.99 4.02 -20.22
N LEU A 546 18.29 3.85 -20.46
CA LEU A 546 18.99 4.36 -21.64
C LEU A 546 18.71 3.52 -22.91
N GLU A 547 18.35 2.24 -22.74
CA GLU A 547 17.91 1.36 -23.84
C GLU A 547 16.50 1.69 -24.33
N ILE A 548 15.68 2.30 -23.48
CA ILE A 548 14.28 2.64 -23.79
C ILE A 548 14.21 4.01 -24.49
N PRO A 549 13.41 4.16 -25.56
CA PRO A 549 13.11 5.47 -26.13
C PRO A 549 12.57 6.44 -25.07
N SER A 550 13.12 7.66 -25.03
CA SER A 550 12.77 8.71 -24.08
C SER A 550 12.06 9.82 -24.84
N ASP A 551 11.10 10.47 -24.20
CA ASP A 551 10.39 11.62 -24.74
C ASP A 551 10.85 12.94 -24.08
N PHE A 552 10.23 14.06 -24.44
CA PHE A 552 10.60 15.37 -23.87
C PHE A 552 10.23 15.52 -22.38
N ALA A 553 9.28 14.75 -21.88
CA ALA A 553 8.92 14.78 -20.45
C ALA A 553 9.95 14.05 -19.58
N ASP A 554 10.77 13.18 -20.17
CA ASP A 554 11.83 12.47 -19.45
C ASP A 554 13.08 13.34 -19.18
N ILE A 555 13.19 14.54 -19.77
CA ILE A 555 14.36 15.42 -19.62
C ILE A 555 14.72 15.65 -18.14
N ARG A 556 13.74 16.01 -17.29
CA ARG A 556 13.99 16.26 -15.86
C ARG A 556 14.45 15.01 -15.12
N THR A 557 13.85 13.87 -15.45
CA THR A 557 14.21 12.56 -14.89
C THR A 557 15.66 12.21 -15.23
N LEU A 558 16.05 12.36 -16.51
CA LEU A 558 17.41 12.10 -16.96
C LEU A 558 18.42 13.10 -16.37
N GLU A 559 18.04 14.35 -16.13
CA GLU A 559 18.87 15.34 -15.44
C GLU A 559 19.09 14.98 -13.96
N ARG A 560 18.08 14.47 -13.26
CA ARG A 560 18.25 13.94 -11.90
C ARG A 560 19.18 12.75 -11.86
N ASP A 561 18.99 11.80 -12.77
CA ASP A 561 19.83 10.60 -12.86
C ASP A 561 21.28 10.97 -13.18
N LEU A 562 21.48 11.99 -14.05
CA LEU A 562 22.79 12.57 -14.33
C LEU A 562 23.38 13.21 -13.07
N GLN A 563 22.63 14.03 -12.33
CA GLN A 563 23.11 14.67 -11.11
C GLN A 563 23.48 13.65 -10.02
N ALA A 564 22.69 12.59 -9.85
CA ALA A 564 22.98 11.51 -8.91
C ALA A 564 24.27 10.78 -9.31
N THR A 565 24.41 10.44 -10.59
CA THR A 565 25.62 9.81 -11.15
C THR A 565 26.85 10.68 -10.95
N GLU A 566 26.75 11.99 -11.21
CA GLU A 566 27.83 12.96 -10.99
C GLU A 566 28.23 13.10 -9.52
N THR A 567 27.25 13.07 -8.62
CA THR A 567 27.48 13.13 -7.18
C THR A 567 28.26 11.89 -6.72
N MET A 568 27.84 10.70 -7.13
CA MET A 568 28.52 9.44 -6.80
C MET A 568 29.92 9.39 -7.40
N PHE A 569 30.09 9.78 -8.67
CA PHE A 569 31.39 9.88 -9.32
C PHE A 569 32.32 10.82 -8.57
N SER A 570 31.84 12.02 -8.23
CA SER A 570 32.65 13.04 -7.53
C SER A 570 33.08 12.57 -6.14
N VAL A 571 32.16 12.00 -5.36
CA VAL A 571 32.47 11.49 -4.02
C VAL A 571 33.45 10.33 -4.09
N LEU A 572 33.22 9.39 -4.99
CA LEU A 572 34.06 8.22 -5.14
C LEU A 572 35.47 8.63 -5.60
N LEU A 573 35.59 9.51 -6.59
CA LEU A 573 36.87 10.03 -7.05
C LEU A 573 37.64 10.73 -5.93
N THR A 574 37.01 11.66 -5.20
CA THR A 574 37.65 12.35 -4.06
C THR A 574 38.05 11.36 -2.97
N SER A 575 37.29 10.29 -2.75
CA SER A 575 37.66 9.26 -1.77
C SER A 575 38.97 8.54 -2.12
N THR A 576 39.31 8.41 -3.41
CA THR A 576 40.52 7.71 -3.87
C THR A 576 41.80 8.54 -3.75
N GLU A 577 41.73 9.85 -3.52
CA GLU A 577 42.92 10.72 -3.43
C GLU A 577 43.81 10.40 -2.22
N LYS A 578 43.27 9.74 -1.19
CA LYS A 578 43.95 9.46 0.09
C LYS A 578 44.15 7.97 0.38
N THR A 579 43.56 7.08 -0.40
CA THR A 579 43.65 5.62 -0.21
C THR A 579 43.90 4.90 -1.54
N PRO A 580 44.64 3.77 -1.53
CA PRO A 580 44.82 2.98 -2.74
C PRO A 580 43.48 2.57 -3.34
N THR A 581 43.30 2.84 -4.62
CA THR A 581 42.07 2.50 -5.34
C THR A 581 41.94 0.99 -5.47
N ARG A 582 40.87 0.41 -4.93
CA ARG A 582 40.53 -1.01 -5.15
C ARG A 582 40.07 -1.22 -6.59
N ALA A 583 40.31 -2.40 -7.15
CA ALA A 583 39.90 -2.73 -8.53
C ALA A 583 38.40 -2.52 -8.77
N GLU A 584 37.57 -2.88 -7.79
CA GLU A 584 36.11 -2.67 -7.81
C GLU A 584 35.73 -1.19 -7.89
N VAL A 585 36.44 -0.32 -7.14
CA VAL A 585 36.21 1.14 -7.16
C VAL A 585 36.60 1.73 -8.51
N TYR A 586 37.71 1.29 -9.09
CA TYR A 586 38.13 1.73 -10.43
C TYR A 586 37.13 1.30 -11.52
N SER A 587 36.68 0.04 -11.47
CA SER A 587 35.64 -0.46 -12.37
C SER A 587 34.36 0.38 -12.26
N LEU A 588 33.93 0.69 -11.03
CA LEU A 588 32.74 1.50 -10.79
C LEU A 588 32.89 2.95 -11.28
N LEU A 589 34.06 3.57 -11.10
CA LEU A 589 34.35 4.91 -11.64
C LEU A 589 34.22 4.95 -13.17
N ASN A 590 34.73 3.94 -13.87
CA ASN A 590 34.59 3.83 -15.32
C ASN A 590 33.13 3.65 -15.74
N GLN A 591 32.38 2.79 -15.06
CA GLN A 591 30.94 2.61 -15.31
C GLN A 591 30.17 3.92 -15.12
N LEU A 592 30.43 4.64 -14.03
CA LEU A 592 29.82 5.94 -13.76
C LEU A 592 30.17 6.99 -14.83
N ALA A 593 31.42 6.99 -15.33
CA ALA A 593 31.85 7.91 -16.37
C ALA A 593 31.13 7.65 -17.71
N GLU A 594 30.99 6.38 -18.12
CA GLU A 594 30.28 6.02 -19.35
C GLU A 594 28.79 6.33 -19.24
N VAL A 595 28.14 5.98 -18.11
CA VAL A 595 26.73 6.31 -17.86
C VAL A 595 26.50 7.82 -17.88
N LYS A 596 27.37 8.59 -17.23
CA LYS A 596 27.32 10.06 -17.24
C LYS A 596 27.38 10.61 -18.67
N LYS A 597 28.31 10.12 -19.49
CA LYS A 597 28.47 10.55 -20.89
C LYS A 597 27.22 10.23 -21.72
N ALA A 598 26.68 9.02 -21.57
CA ALA A 598 25.47 8.59 -22.26
C ALA A 598 24.25 9.44 -21.87
N LEU A 599 24.03 9.66 -20.56
CA LEU A 599 22.96 10.52 -20.05
C LEU A 599 23.08 11.95 -20.57
N SER A 600 24.27 12.54 -20.52
CA SER A 600 24.51 13.91 -21.01
C SER A 600 24.20 14.04 -22.51
N SER A 601 24.65 13.08 -23.33
CA SER A 601 24.34 13.05 -24.76
C SER A 601 22.83 12.94 -25.03
N ARG A 602 22.13 12.07 -24.29
CA ARG A 602 20.68 11.88 -24.40
C ARG A 602 19.90 13.14 -24.04
N VAL A 603 20.23 13.77 -22.90
CA VAL A 603 19.60 15.02 -22.44
C VAL A 603 19.79 16.13 -23.46
N ASN A 604 21.01 16.32 -23.99
CA ASN A 604 21.29 17.35 -24.98
C ASN A 604 20.49 17.14 -26.28
N THR A 605 20.40 15.89 -26.73
CA THR A 605 19.61 15.53 -27.91
C THR A 605 18.12 15.83 -27.72
N LEU A 606 17.56 15.48 -26.57
CA LEU A 606 16.15 15.75 -26.25
C LEU A 606 15.88 17.25 -26.13
N LYS A 607 16.76 18.03 -25.49
CA LYS A 607 16.62 19.49 -25.41
C LYS A 607 16.63 20.16 -26.78
N LEU A 608 17.52 19.71 -27.68
CA LEU A 608 17.54 20.21 -29.06
C LEU A 608 16.24 19.86 -29.81
N GLY A 609 15.77 18.62 -29.66
CA GLY A 609 14.49 18.19 -30.23
C GLY A 609 13.30 19.00 -29.70
N GLN A 610 13.27 19.27 -28.39
CA GLN A 610 12.22 20.06 -27.75
C GLN A 610 12.21 21.50 -28.25
N ALA A 611 13.38 22.12 -28.44
CA ALA A 611 13.49 23.46 -29.02
C ALA A 611 12.98 23.52 -30.48
N ASN A 612 13.20 22.46 -31.26
CA ASN A 612 12.64 22.34 -32.61
C ASN A 612 11.12 22.19 -32.59
N ALA A 613 10.61 21.34 -31.69
CA ALA A 613 9.18 21.16 -31.51
C ALA A 613 8.49 22.46 -31.09
N ALA A 614 9.10 23.23 -30.17
CA ALA A 614 8.58 24.53 -29.74
C ALA A 614 8.40 25.51 -30.92
N ARG A 615 9.35 25.56 -31.86
CA ARG A 615 9.21 26.36 -33.09
C ARG A 615 8.06 25.89 -33.97
N GLY A 616 7.89 24.57 -34.11
CA GLY A 616 6.75 23.99 -34.82
C GLY A 616 5.40 24.36 -34.20
N VAL A 617 5.32 24.37 -32.86
CA VAL A 617 4.09 24.75 -32.14
C VAL A 617 3.70 26.19 -32.45
N VAL A 618 4.66 27.11 -32.38
CA VAL A 618 4.42 28.54 -32.68
C VAL A 618 3.97 28.69 -34.13
N SER A 619 4.67 28.08 -35.09
CA SER A 619 4.31 28.15 -36.51
C SER A 619 2.88 27.65 -36.79
N LEU A 620 2.47 26.55 -36.16
CA LEU A 620 1.10 26.03 -36.32
C LEU A 620 0.09 26.98 -35.67
N LEU A 621 0.32 27.42 -34.44
CA LEU A 621 -0.59 28.35 -33.76
C LEU A 621 -0.80 29.64 -34.56
N ASP A 622 0.23 30.16 -35.21
CA ASP A 622 0.13 31.32 -36.09
C ASP A 622 -0.75 31.03 -37.31
N SER A 623 -0.57 29.87 -37.95
CA SER A 623 -1.43 29.44 -39.08
C SER A 623 -2.90 29.23 -38.71
N SER A 624 -3.20 29.01 -37.42
CA SER A 624 -4.57 28.80 -36.95
C SER A 624 -5.38 30.10 -36.77
N GLN A 625 -4.71 31.26 -36.69
CA GLN A 625 -5.36 32.53 -36.33
C GLN A 625 -6.47 32.93 -37.32
N GLU A 626 -6.34 32.56 -38.59
CA GLU A 626 -7.30 32.93 -39.64
C GLU A 626 -8.67 32.27 -39.48
N TRP A 627 -8.73 31.05 -38.93
CA TRP A 627 -9.96 30.23 -38.93
C TRP A 627 -10.43 29.81 -37.54
N LEU A 628 -9.55 29.82 -36.52
CA LEU A 628 -9.82 29.19 -35.23
C LEU A 628 -11.02 29.79 -34.50
N THR A 629 -11.20 31.11 -34.54
CA THR A 629 -12.32 31.78 -33.85
C THR A 629 -13.67 31.38 -34.43
N GLN A 630 -13.79 31.40 -35.76
CA GLN A 630 -15.01 30.99 -36.47
C GLN A 630 -15.29 29.50 -36.28
N ALA A 631 -14.26 28.66 -36.40
CA ALA A 631 -14.36 27.22 -36.17
C ALA A 631 -14.81 26.88 -34.74
N LYS A 632 -14.27 27.56 -33.72
CA LYS A 632 -14.72 27.42 -32.33
C LYS A 632 -16.19 27.79 -32.19
N GLN A 633 -16.63 28.88 -32.81
CA GLN A 633 -18.02 29.33 -32.72
C GLN A 633 -18.99 28.37 -33.41
N ALA A 634 -18.64 27.85 -34.60
CA ALA A 634 -19.43 26.85 -35.31
C ALA A 634 -19.59 25.57 -34.47
N LEU A 635 -18.46 25.05 -33.94
CA LEU A 635 -18.47 23.84 -33.11
C LEU A 635 -19.20 24.05 -31.77
N GLN A 636 -19.05 25.20 -31.13
CA GLN A 636 -19.81 25.55 -29.91
C GLN A 636 -21.32 25.63 -30.18
N THR A 637 -21.71 26.14 -31.35
CA THR A 637 -23.13 26.20 -31.74
C THR A 637 -23.69 24.79 -31.96
N PHE A 638 -22.92 23.91 -32.58
CA PHE A 638 -23.24 22.49 -32.67
C PHE A 638 -23.32 21.81 -31.29
N ASP A 639 -22.34 22.05 -30.40
CA ASP A 639 -22.31 21.42 -29.08
C ASP A 639 -23.48 21.85 -28.17
N LYS A 640 -24.08 23.03 -28.40
CA LYS A 640 -25.27 23.49 -27.69
C LYS A 640 -26.50 22.60 -27.92
N VAL A 641 -26.57 21.87 -29.04
CA VAL A 641 -27.66 20.89 -29.25
C VAL A 641 -27.42 19.56 -28.57
N THR A 642 -26.30 19.42 -27.85
CA THR A 642 -25.92 18.23 -27.09
C THR A 642 -25.96 16.95 -27.93
N PRO A 643 -25.14 16.89 -29.01
CA PRO A 643 -25.11 15.75 -29.92
C PRO A 643 -24.80 14.47 -29.15
N ARG A 644 -25.65 13.45 -29.35
CA ARG A 644 -25.52 12.14 -28.70
C ARG A 644 -26.20 11.08 -29.53
N VAL A 645 -25.56 9.91 -29.59
CA VAL A 645 -26.18 8.68 -30.08
C VAL A 645 -27.20 8.21 -29.04
N LYS A 646 -28.41 7.89 -29.49
CA LYS A 646 -29.50 7.41 -28.62
C LYS A 646 -29.67 5.90 -28.76
N PHE A 647 -30.03 5.24 -27.66
CA PHE A 647 -30.47 3.85 -27.68
C PHE A 647 -31.92 3.76 -28.18
N GLY A 648 -32.20 2.82 -29.08
CA GLY A 648 -33.54 2.58 -29.63
C GLY A 648 -33.50 2.01 -31.05
N SER A 649 -34.66 1.68 -31.62
CA SER A 649 -34.75 1.36 -33.06
C SER A 649 -34.53 2.63 -33.89
N HIS A 650 -34.12 2.46 -35.14
CA HIS A 650 -33.90 3.59 -36.05
C HIS A 650 -35.14 4.50 -36.15
N GLU A 651 -36.35 3.94 -36.20
CA GLU A 651 -37.60 4.71 -36.25
C GLU A 651 -37.80 5.59 -35.01
N SER A 652 -37.42 5.08 -33.83
CA SER A 652 -37.57 5.80 -32.56
C SER A 652 -36.58 6.96 -32.40
N VAL A 653 -35.44 6.90 -33.09
CA VAL A 653 -34.37 7.92 -33.00
C VAL A 653 -34.25 8.81 -34.24
N LYS A 654 -34.92 8.46 -35.35
CA LYS A 654 -34.81 9.13 -36.66
C LYS A 654 -34.95 10.65 -36.60
N ALA A 655 -35.97 11.16 -35.90
CA ALA A 655 -36.17 12.61 -35.80
C ALA A 655 -35.01 13.31 -35.09
N HIS A 656 -34.42 12.66 -34.08
CA HIS A 656 -33.23 13.15 -33.38
C HIS A 656 -32.00 13.11 -34.28
N GLU A 657 -31.78 12.01 -35.01
CA GLU A 657 -30.67 11.88 -35.97
C GLU A 657 -30.74 12.97 -37.06
N GLN A 658 -31.92 13.16 -37.67
CA GLN A 658 -32.13 14.20 -38.68
C GLN A 658 -31.88 15.61 -38.13
N MET A 659 -32.32 15.88 -36.89
CA MET A 659 -32.05 17.15 -36.22
C MET A 659 -30.55 17.36 -36.01
N ILE A 660 -29.82 16.37 -35.51
CA ILE A 660 -28.37 16.49 -35.28
C ILE A 660 -27.61 16.62 -36.60
N SER A 661 -27.98 15.85 -37.63
CA SER A 661 -27.41 15.92 -38.97
C SER A 661 -27.58 17.32 -39.60
N ALA A 662 -28.76 17.93 -39.46
CA ALA A 662 -28.99 19.29 -39.92
C ALA A 662 -28.08 20.32 -39.21
N HIS A 663 -27.89 20.21 -37.90
CA HIS A 663 -27.00 21.10 -37.16
C HIS A 663 -25.51 20.86 -37.50
N ALA A 664 -25.12 19.61 -37.76
CA ALA A 664 -23.77 19.27 -38.23
C ALA A 664 -23.50 19.90 -39.61
N ALA A 665 -24.45 19.80 -40.53
CA ALA A 665 -24.37 20.41 -41.85
C ALA A 665 -24.25 21.94 -41.77
N MET A 666 -25.01 22.58 -40.88
CA MET A 666 -24.89 24.04 -40.63
C MET A 666 -23.49 24.41 -40.13
N ALA A 667 -22.95 23.67 -39.16
CA ALA A 667 -21.61 23.94 -38.62
C ALA A 667 -20.50 23.76 -39.68
N LEU A 668 -20.64 22.78 -40.60
CA LEU A 668 -19.72 22.61 -41.73
C LEU A 668 -19.85 23.74 -42.75
N GLN A 669 -21.08 24.19 -43.03
CA GLN A 669 -21.32 25.33 -43.92
C GLN A 669 -20.63 26.59 -43.40
N ASP A 670 -20.70 26.85 -42.09
CA ASP A 670 -20.08 27.99 -41.41
C ASP A 670 -18.55 28.05 -41.56
N VAL A 671 -17.88 26.92 -41.83
CA VAL A 671 -16.41 26.85 -41.95
C VAL A 671 -15.94 26.40 -43.33
N SER A 672 -16.85 26.35 -44.31
CA SER A 672 -16.60 25.79 -45.64
C SER A 672 -15.40 26.41 -46.38
N GLU A 673 -15.19 27.72 -46.27
CA GLU A 673 -14.05 28.42 -46.91
C GLU A 673 -12.68 28.04 -46.32
N SER A 674 -12.65 27.50 -45.09
CA SER A 674 -11.41 27.16 -44.38
C SER A 674 -11.24 25.66 -44.15
N ILE A 675 -12.17 24.81 -44.61
CA ILE A 675 -12.21 23.39 -44.23
C ILE A 675 -10.94 22.62 -44.63
N ASP A 676 -10.35 22.93 -45.78
CA ASP A 676 -9.11 22.27 -46.23
C ASP A 676 -7.91 22.69 -45.37
N LYS A 677 -7.83 23.98 -44.97
CA LYS A 677 -6.82 24.46 -44.02
C LYS A 677 -6.98 23.80 -42.65
N ILE A 678 -8.22 23.63 -42.20
CA ILE A 678 -8.55 22.95 -40.93
C ILE A 678 -8.09 21.50 -40.96
N LYS A 679 -8.40 20.76 -42.04
CA LYS A 679 -7.97 19.36 -42.23
C LYS A 679 -6.44 19.24 -42.26
N GLN A 680 -5.77 20.10 -43.01
CA GLN A 680 -4.31 20.12 -43.08
C GLN A 680 -3.68 20.43 -41.73
N PHE A 681 -4.21 21.41 -40.99
CA PHE A 681 -3.74 21.75 -39.66
C PHE A 681 -3.86 20.56 -38.69
N ALA A 682 -4.99 19.84 -38.71
CA ALA A 682 -5.18 18.67 -37.87
C ALA A 682 -4.16 17.57 -38.18
N HIS A 683 -3.87 17.35 -39.48
CA HIS A 683 -2.83 16.43 -39.94
C HIS A 683 -1.45 16.81 -39.39
N ASP A 684 -1.06 18.08 -39.51
CA ASP A 684 0.28 18.56 -39.13
C ASP A 684 0.47 18.68 -37.61
N ALA A 685 -0.59 19.02 -36.87
CA ALA A 685 -0.56 19.14 -35.42
C ALA A 685 -0.40 17.78 -34.71
N ARG A 686 -0.94 16.70 -35.29
CA ARG A 686 -0.96 15.36 -34.68
C ARG A 686 0.42 14.78 -34.37
N PRO A 687 1.40 14.70 -35.30
CA PRO A 687 2.73 14.17 -35.00
C PRO A 687 3.45 15.05 -33.97
N LEU A 688 3.23 16.36 -33.98
CA LEU A 688 3.85 17.28 -33.04
C LEU A 688 3.29 17.11 -31.61
N LEU A 689 1.96 17.00 -31.47
CA LEU A 689 1.33 16.71 -30.18
C LEU A 689 1.74 15.34 -29.64
N THR A 690 1.90 14.35 -30.53
CA THR A 690 2.41 13.02 -30.17
C THR A 690 3.83 13.10 -29.62
N ALA A 691 4.72 13.85 -30.28
CA ALA A 691 6.09 14.05 -29.82
C ALA A 691 6.19 14.83 -28.50
N LEU A 692 5.29 15.80 -28.28
CA LEU A 692 5.22 16.59 -27.04
C LEU A 692 4.59 15.82 -25.86
N GLY A 693 3.80 14.79 -26.15
CA GLY A 693 3.10 13.96 -25.18
C GLY A 693 2.13 14.75 -24.28
N ASP A 694 1.57 14.05 -23.28
CA ASP A 694 0.59 14.62 -22.35
C ASP A 694 1.23 15.03 -21.01
N ARG A 695 2.38 14.43 -20.69
CA ARG A 695 3.10 14.66 -19.42
C ARG A 695 3.61 16.10 -19.33
N PRO A 696 3.66 16.71 -18.12
CA PRO A 696 4.24 18.05 -17.95
C PRO A 696 5.69 18.10 -18.45
N LEU A 697 6.04 19.17 -19.18
CA LEU A 697 7.39 19.40 -19.67
C LEU A 697 8.18 20.24 -18.65
N VAL A 698 9.51 20.26 -18.80
CA VAL A 698 10.38 21.14 -17.98
C VAL A 698 10.11 22.62 -18.25
N ASP A 699 9.78 22.96 -19.49
CA ASP A 699 9.38 24.29 -19.91
C ASP A 699 7.85 24.46 -19.76
N ASP A 700 7.45 25.24 -18.76
CA ASP A 700 6.05 25.55 -18.49
C ASP A 700 5.40 26.39 -19.60
N SER A 701 6.18 27.25 -20.27
CA SER A 701 5.69 28.04 -21.42
C SER A 701 5.36 27.13 -22.59
N LEU A 702 6.24 26.17 -22.90
CA LEU A 702 5.97 25.18 -23.94
C LEU A 702 4.79 24.29 -23.58
N THR A 703 4.64 23.91 -22.30
CA THR A 703 3.46 23.18 -21.82
C THR A 703 2.17 23.98 -22.09
N PHE A 704 2.17 25.28 -21.81
CA PHE A 704 1.03 26.14 -22.09
C PHE A 704 0.72 26.28 -23.59
N GLN A 705 1.75 26.46 -24.42
CA GLN A 705 1.58 26.52 -25.88
C GLN A 705 1.08 25.19 -26.47
N ARG A 706 1.56 24.05 -25.95
CA ARG A 706 1.08 22.72 -26.32
C ARG A 706 -0.42 22.57 -26.04
N GLU A 707 -0.92 23.03 -24.90
CA GLU A 707 -2.36 22.95 -24.60
C GLU A 707 -3.20 23.83 -25.53
N LYS A 708 -2.70 25.01 -25.93
CA LYS A 708 -3.35 25.82 -26.98
C LYS A 708 -3.39 25.09 -28.32
N LEU A 709 -2.29 24.44 -28.70
CA LEU A 709 -2.23 23.65 -29.92
C LEU A 709 -3.20 22.47 -29.86
N ARG A 710 -3.29 21.78 -28.71
CA ARG A 710 -4.23 20.68 -28.49
C ARG A 710 -5.67 21.14 -28.60
N GLU A 711 -6.02 22.30 -28.05
CA GLU A 711 -7.36 22.88 -28.19
C GLU A 711 -7.68 23.16 -29.67
N ALA A 712 -6.79 23.83 -30.40
CA ALA A 712 -6.98 24.12 -31.82
C ALA A 712 -7.07 22.83 -32.66
N ALA A 713 -6.21 21.83 -32.39
CA ALA A 713 -6.23 20.55 -33.07
C ALA A 713 -7.50 19.76 -32.77
N THR A 714 -8.03 19.84 -31.55
CA THR A 714 -9.31 19.20 -31.19
C THR A 714 -10.46 19.82 -31.97
N VAL A 715 -10.51 21.15 -32.08
CA VAL A 715 -11.52 21.83 -32.91
C VAL A 715 -11.40 21.39 -34.36
N ALA A 716 -10.18 21.37 -34.90
CA ALA A 716 -9.94 21.02 -36.29
C ALA A 716 -10.29 19.56 -36.62
N GLU A 717 -9.87 18.62 -35.77
CA GLU A 717 -10.16 17.19 -35.95
C GLU A 717 -11.66 16.91 -35.84
N ARG A 718 -12.35 17.52 -34.87
CA ARG A 718 -13.81 17.34 -34.71
C ARG A 718 -14.58 17.86 -35.91
N LEU A 719 -14.25 19.03 -36.43
CA LEU A 719 -14.87 19.56 -37.65
C LEU A 719 -14.54 18.70 -38.88
N SER A 720 -13.31 18.20 -38.99
CA SER A 720 -12.88 17.35 -40.11
C SER A 720 -13.63 16.01 -40.17
N ARG A 721 -14.14 15.52 -39.03
CA ARG A 721 -14.91 14.28 -38.91
C ARG A 721 -16.42 14.51 -38.79
N LEU A 722 -16.87 15.75 -38.69
CA LEU A 722 -18.24 16.06 -38.31
C LEU A 722 -19.27 15.50 -39.30
N GLU A 723 -18.95 15.52 -40.59
CA GLU A 723 -19.74 14.88 -41.63
C GLU A 723 -19.85 13.37 -41.37
N PHE A 724 -18.72 12.67 -41.29
CA PHE A 724 -18.69 11.22 -41.06
C PHE A 724 -19.38 10.77 -39.77
N GLU A 725 -19.33 11.58 -38.70
CA GLU A 725 -19.91 11.21 -37.41
C GLU A 725 -21.43 11.47 -37.32
N TRP A 726 -21.96 12.44 -38.08
CA TRP A 726 -23.32 12.96 -37.84
C TRP A 726 -24.18 13.17 -39.10
N ILE A 727 -23.65 12.94 -40.30
CA ILE A 727 -24.36 13.04 -41.59
C ILE A 727 -24.21 11.71 -42.31
#